data_AF-A0A220UNH5-F1
#
_entry.id   AF-A0A220UNH5-F1
#
_cell.length_a   1.000
_cell.length_b   1.000
_cell.length_c   1.000
_cell.angle_alpha   90.00
_cell.angle_beta   90.00
_cell.angle_gamma   90.00
#
_symmetry.space_group_name_H-M   'P 1'
#
loop_
_entity.id
_entity.type
_entity.pdbx_description
1 polymer ?
#
loop_
_entity_poly.entity_id
_entity_poly.type
_entity_poly.pdbx_seq_one_letter_code
_entity_poly.pdbx_strand_id
1 'polypeptide(L)'
;MGLFDEQLPSFPPKTLEQIVVLVLANRSQEIHIFEWLDVLENQSQWDDLSDERLERACIAVWSGIACNQILGDVALFKIGLALDGKTTNIASQIIDSMEIARSVPQLDDLLKYKIDWLLLLQRQDFYQLAQYCYKLNRTISGAVKWLRLPQMNSYETQLLSHLCSVSVQQQDDKSDQWFAANFLALQATSHRIEILDQYIKTFGKVSFGKRCGKLIEQHCFPEQTNSYWGRLSISSQALLKTRFKLSNYYNLSSISSVLCSEEAGNVLGFLEDERRQIRSRSKFWSNYSSRFNRVRVLLPEQTFKFVSEMNNALPIFINQIKQMDRTESEIFVFELEKIIAVEFLRGGMAETRFFNRNDWNSQRLFESAELNGEDIRAMSQLEVHDHLVGWQHFCEKLLRTKFNLLPNDGLTKFRGLPPEANGFSSAVGLPKPPANMLMERQKSLESWVERFWSVELQTGKFGYEQKKHTQSQTYMAKAFVAKQMGEQLEFEKNIKLAAEHGNSEAMWQLGKLLLLDTRSDSRTKKLGEEWIAKSAGLEHPDALATCKRYGFKPILNQQFSRSVIAEDSSLKSAQCVELLKGIREFDQKKGIELANNLAVIHGDNKQMHTALLGLASRTKSVEIRKQVAEVVKRLNNDELIWQLAGEFSLGKDTEQEEAIRMLSELYKKGVRDTKLEIRKIVNFAKDYRRKKVQFFGLEELTKFGDVDAPYELYLLVREGNDKDSKQLADRLLMLAEKRGNKEAKAALN
;
A
#
# COMPACT_ATOMS: atom_id res chain seq x y z
N MET A 1 14.85 38.85 32.63
CA MET A 1 14.72 40.20 32.04
C MET A 1 13.29 40.66 32.23
N GLY A 2 13.09 41.90 32.66
CA GLY A 2 11.82 42.40 33.20
C GLY A 2 10.74 42.62 32.16
N LEU A 3 9.49 42.30 32.54
CA LEU A 3 8.24 42.53 31.81
C LEU A 3 7.67 43.94 32.09
N PHE A 4 8.51 44.97 32.02
CA PHE A 4 8.10 46.37 32.27
C PHE A 4 8.80 47.30 31.26
N ASP A 5 8.29 47.31 30.02
CA ASP A 5 8.29 48.46 29.07
C ASP A 5 7.73 48.10 27.66
N GLU A 6 6.84 47.10 27.53
CA GLU A 6 6.18 46.86 26.24
C GLU A 6 4.96 47.78 26.08
N GLN A 7 5.04 48.69 25.11
CA GLN A 7 3.96 49.57 24.68
C GLN A 7 2.71 48.74 24.35
N LEU A 8 1.59 48.95 25.03
CA LEU A 8 0.34 48.25 24.73
C LEU A 8 -0.16 48.59 23.30
N PRO A 9 -0.79 47.64 22.58
CA PRO A 9 -1.40 47.93 21.29
C PRO A 9 -2.49 49.00 21.43
N SER A 10 -2.67 49.84 20.41
CA SER A 10 -3.73 50.84 20.43
C SER A 10 -5.11 50.20 20.33
N PHE A 11 -6.12 50.88 20.88
CA PHE A 11 -7.52 50.45 20.81
C PHE A 11 -8.37 51.59 20.22
N PRO A 12 -8.93 51.44 19.00
CA PRO A 12 -8.80 50.28 18.10
C PRO A 12 -7.37 50.10 17.55
N PRO A 13 -7.01 48.89 17.06
CA PRO A 13 -5.70 48.64 16.43
C PRO A 13 -5.45 49.59 15.27
N LYS A 14 -4.18 49.93 15.03
CA LYS A 14 -3.79 50.77 13.89
C LYS A 14 -4.18 50.11 12.57
N THR A 15 -4.75 50.89 11.67
CA THR A 15 -5.03 50.46 10.31
C THR A 15 -3.75 50.41 9.47
N LEU A 16 -3.78 49.68 8.36
CA LEU A 16 -2.69 49.63 7.38
C LEU A 16 -2.22 51.03 6.95
N GLU A 17 -3.14 51.95 6.62
CA GLU A 17 -2.76 53.32 6.23
C GLU A 17 -2.03 54.07 7.36
N GLN A 18 -2.43 53.87 8.62
CA GLN A 18 -1.75 54.48 9.78
C GLN A 18 -0.35 53.88 9.99
N ILE A 19 -0.21 52.57 9.80
CA ILE A 19 1.07 51.87 9.83
C ILE A 19 2.01 52.39 8.74
N VAL A 20 1.51 52.58 7.52
CA VAL A 20 2.29 53.15 6.40
C VAL A 20 2.83 54.54 6.77
N VAL A 21 1.99 55.42 7.33
CA VAL A 21 2.41 56.76 7.76
C VAL A 21 3.51 56.70 8.81
N LEU A 22 3.39 55.81 9.80
CA LEU A 22 4.39 55.66 10.86
C LEU A 22 5.71 55.09 10.34
N VAL A 23 5.67 54.12 9.41
CA VAL A 23 6.87 53.56 8.79
C VAL A 23 7.59 54.62 7.96
N LEU A 24 6.87 55.38 7.13
CA LEU A 24 7.45 56.46 6.31
C LEU A 24 8.06 57.59 7.17
N ALA A 25 7.54 57.79 8.38
CA ALA A 25 8.08 58.74 9.35
C ALA A 25 9.25 58.18 10.19
N ASN A 26 9.75 56.96 9.91
CA ASN A 26 10.75 56.24 10.73
C ASN A 26 10.32 56.07 12.21
N ARG A 27 9.03 55.85 12.43
CA ARG A 27 8.40 55.63 13.75
C ARG A 27 7.83 54.21 13.88
N SER A 28 8.44 53.23 13.22
CA SER A 28 7.98 51.83 13.20
C SER A 28 8.01 51.15 14.57
N GLN A 29 8.83 51.65 15.50
CA GLN A 29 8.90 51.22 16.90
C GLN A 29 7.61 51.49 17.69
N GLU A 30 6.74 52.38 17.21
CA GLU A 30 5.45 52.70 17.85
C GLU A 30 4.30 51.77 17.41
N ILE A 31 4.61 50.80 16.55
CA ILE A 31 3.65 49.82 16.04
C ILE A 31 3.85 48.52 16.82
N HIS A 32 2.80 48.11 17.54
CA HIS A 32 2.85 46.89 18.33
C HIS A 32 2.81 45.64 17.43
N ILE A 33 3.40 44.52 17.87
CA ILE A 33 3.44 43.28 17.07
C ILE A 33 2.04 42.77 16.69
N PHE A 34 1.04 42.92 17.57
CA PHE A 34 -0.35 42.54 17.24
C PHE A 34 -0.98 43.41 16.15
N GLU A 35 -0.59 44.69 16.04
CA GLU A 35 -1.07 45.58 14.97
C GLU A 35 -0.46 45.18 13.62
N TRP A 36 0.82 44.78 13.64
CA TRP A 36 1.47 44.18 12.48
C TRP A 36 0.79 42.86 12.07
N LEU A 37 0.51 41.96 13.01
CA LEU A 37 -0.14 40.69 12.73
C LEU A 37 -1.56 40.88 12.17
N ASP A 38 -2.32 41.85 12.67
CA ASP A 38 -3.63 42.20 12.10
C ASP A 38 -3.50 42.63 10.65
N VAL A 39 -2.55 43.50 10.30
CA VAL A 39 -2.27 43.87 8.90
C VAL A 39 -1.85 42.68 8.03
N LEU A 40 -1.05 41.76 8.57
CA LEU A 40 -0.65 40.56 7.84
C LEU A 40 -1.83 39.62 7.56
N GLU A 41 -2.83 39.58 8.44
CA GLU A 41 -3.90 38.57 8.44
C GLU A 41 -5.26 39.08 7.94
N ASN A 42 -5.49 40.39 7.97
CA ASN A 42 -6.78 40.99 7.70
C ASN A 42 -6.88 41.48 6.25
N GLN A 43 -7.35 40.58 5.37
CA GLN A 43 -7.52 40.84 3.94
C GLN A 43 -8.37 42.10 3.66
N SER A 44 -9.36 42.40 4.50
CA SER A 44 -10.23 43.58 4.32
C SER A 44 -9.50 44.92 4.39
N GLN A 45 -8.33 44.98 5.03
CA GLN A 45 -7.51 46.21 5.04
C GLN A 45 -6.80 46.47 3.72
N TRP A 46 -6.71 45.46 2.86
CA TRP A 46 -6.06 45.51 1.56
C TRP A 46 -7.06 45.66 0.41
N ASP A 47 -8.31 45.23 0.60
CA ASP A 47 -9.29 44.99 -0.48
C ASP A 47 -9.82 46.23 -1.22
N ASP A 48 -9.46 47.45 -0.80
CA ASP A 48 -9.94 48.70 -1.42
C ASP A 48 -8.82 49.73 -1.68
N LEU A 49 -7.55 49.30 -1.68
CA LEU A 49 -6.42 50.19 -1.95
C LEU A 49 -6.22 50.41 -3.47
N SER A 50 -6.07 51.67 -3.88
CA SER A 50 -5.60 52.01 -5.23
C SER A 50 -4.15 51.56 -5.44
N ASP A 51 -3.72 51.28 -6.67
CA ASP A 51 -2.37 50.81 -7.02
C ASP A 51 -1.23 51.58 -6.33
N GLU A 52 -1.26 52.92 -6.34
CA GLU A 52 -0.22 53.76 -5.71
C GLU A 52 -0.21 53.65 -4.17
N ARG A 53 -1.37 53.39 -3.56
CA ARG A 53 -1.48 53.15 -2.11
C ARG A 53 -1.05 51.74 -1.76
N LEU A 54 -1.39 50.77 -2.61
CA LEU A 54 -1.01 49.38 -2.47
C LEU A 54 0.52 49.21 -2.53
N GLU A 55 1.19 49.84 -3.51
CA GLU A 55 2.65 49.79 -3.63
C GLU A 55 3.34 50.35 -2.37
N ARG A 56 2.89 51.52 -1.89
CA ARG A 56 3.39 52.12 -0.64
C ARG A 56 3.14 51.24 0.57
N ALA A 57 1.97 50.60 0.64
CA ALA A 57 1.62 49.66 1.70
C ALA A 57 2.55 48.43 1.68
N CYS A 58 2.78 47.83 0.51
CA CYS A 58 3.69 46.70 0.36
C CYS A 58 5.12 47.06 0.79
N ILE A 59 5.65 48.21 0.36
CA ILE A 59 7.00 48.68 0.75
C ILE A 59 7.09 48.86 2.28
N ALA A 60 6.08 49.50 2.89
CA ALA A 60 6.07 49.74 4.33
C ALA A 60 5.99 48.43 5.13
N VAL A 61 5.14 47.48 4.70
CA VAL A 61 4.99 46.18 5.35
C VAL A 61 6.26 45.35 5.21
N TRP A 62 6.88 45.29 4.03
CA TRP A 62 8.14 44.59 3.85
C TRP A 62 9.29 45.23 4.62
N SER A 63 9.29 46.56 4.76
CA SER A 63 10.22 47.27 5.65
C SER A 63 10.03 46.85 7.12
N GLY A 64 8.78 46.76 7.58
CA GLY A 64 8.45 46.24 8.91
C GLY A 64 8.90 44.80 9.13
N ILE A 65 8.62 43.91 8.17
CA ILE A 65 9.02 42.49 8.18
C ILE A 65 10.55 42.36 8.26
N ALA A 66 11.30 43.21 7.55
CA ALA A 66 12.76 43.17 7.54
C ALA A 66 13.39 43.72 8.83
N CYS A 67 12.80 44.75 9.42
CA CYS A 67 13.35 45.41 10.61
C CYS A 67 12.90 44.75 11.94
N ASN A 68 11.85 43.93 11.94
CA ASN A 68 11.37 43.21 13.13
C ASN A 68 11.52 41.69 12.97
N GLN A 69 12.45 41.09 13.72
CA GLN A 69 12.77 39.67 13.61
C GLN A 69 11.57 38.73 13.87
N ILE A 70 10.74 39.04 14.87
CA ILE A 70 9.58 38.20 15.23
C ILE A 70 8.55 38.27 14.10
N LEU A 71 8.27 39.48 13.61
CA LEU A 71 7.36 39.69 12.50
C LEU A 71 7.86 38.99 11.24
N GLY A 72 9.16 39.11 10.94
CA GLY A 72 9.82 38.45 9.82
C GLY A 72 9.70 36.93 9.87
N ASP A 73 9.97 36.33 11.04
CA ASP A 73 9.86 34.89 11.24
C ASP A 73 8.39 34.42 11.05
N VAL A 74 7.40 35.14 11.61
CA VAL A 74 5.98 34.78 11.47
C VAL A 74 5.50 34.95 10.03
N ALA A 75 5.79 36.08 9.39
CA ALA A 75 5.34 36.37 8.03
C ALA A 75 5.89 35.36 7.03
N LEU A 76 7.22 35.15 7.03
CA LEU A 76 7.86 34.24 6.08
C LEU A 76 7.49 32.78 6.34
N PHE A 77 7.23 32.39 7.60
CA PHE A 77 6.70 31.07 7.91
C PHE A 77 5.30 30.87 7.34
N LYS A 78 4.41 31.88 7.46
CA LYS A 78 3.07 31.84 6.87
C LYS A 78 3.09 31.84 5.35
N ILE A 79 3.95 32.65 4.71
CA ILE A 79 4.15 32.59 3.26
C ILE A 79 4.61 31.19 2.84
N GLY A 80 5.56 30.60 3.56
CA GLY A 80 6.01 29.22 3.31
C GLY A 80 4.88 28.20 3.39
N LEU A 81 3.96 28.32 4.35
CA LEU A 81 2.78 27.47 4.45
C LEU A 81 1.83 27.66 3.26
N ALA A 82 1.59 28.91 2.86
CA ALA A 82 0.71 29.25 1.75
C ALA A 82 1.24 28.68 0.43
N LEU A 83 2.54 28.83 0.15
CA LEU A 83 3.20 28.30 -1.03
C LEU A 83 3.27 26.75 -1.03
N ASP A 84 3.26 26.12 0.14
CA ASP A 84 3.16 24.65 0.30
C ASP A 84 1.70 24.15 0.23
N GLY A 85 0.76 25.00 -0.21
CA GLY A 85 -0.65 24.66 -0.42
C GLY A 85 -1.47 24.48 0.86
N LYS A 86 -0.99 24.98 2.01
CA LYS A 86 -1.75 25.00 3.27
C LYS A 86 -2.58 26.27 3.37
N THR A 87 -3.75 26.18 4.00
CA THR A 87 -4.58 27.35 4.30
C THR A 87 -3.87 28.24 5.31
N THR A 88 -3.67 29.51 4.95
CA THR A 88 -3.13 30.54 5.85
C THR A 88 -3.95 31.80 5.71
N ASN A 89 -3.99 32.61 6.76
CA ASN A 89 -4.70 33.88 6.74
C ASN A 89 -3.83 35.02 6.21
N ILE A 90 -2.63 34.77 5.67
CA ILE A 90 -1.78 35.87 5.22
C ILE A 90 -2.40 36.56 4.00
N ALA A 91 -2.40 37.89 3.99
CA ALA A 91 -2.97 38.67 2.89
C ALA A 91 -2.23 38.38 1.57
N SER A 92 -3.00 38.18 0.50
CA SER A 92 -2.47 37.77 -0.81
C SER A 92 -1.46 38.76 -1.40
N GLN A 93 -1.72 40.06 -1.21
CA GLN A 93 -0.87 41.16 -1.65
C GLN A 93 0.56 41.08 -1.09
N ILE A 94 0.73 40.47 0.08
CA ILE A 94 2.06 40.29 0.69
C ILE A 94 2.81 39.17 -0.03
N ILE A 95 2.14 38.07 -0.37
CA ILE A 95 2.73 36.97 -1.15
C ILE A 95 3.13 37.47 -2.55
N ASP A 96 2.25 38.23 -3.19
CA ASP A 96 2.43 38.70 -4.57
C ASP A 96 3.52 39.77 -4.68
N SER A 97 3.72 40.56 -3.63
CA SER A 97 4.73 41.62 -3.58
C SER A 97 6.10 41.18 -3.04
N MET A 98 6.35 39.87 -2.86
CA MET A 98 7.56 39.38 -2.20
C MET A 98 8.88 39.77 -2.88
N GLU A 99 8.88 40.07 -4.18
CA GLU A 99 10.07 40.61 -4.87
C GLU A 99 10.50 41.99 -4.33
N ILE A 100 9.55 42.79 -3.83
CA ILE A 100 9.83 44.10 -3.21
C ILE A 100 10.73 43.93 -1.98
N ALA A 101 10.62 42.80 -1.27
CA ALA A 101 11.40 42.51 -0.09
C ALA A 101 12.91 42.60 -0.33
N ARG A 102 13.41 42.36 -1.56
CA ARG A 102 14.83 42.47 -1.91
C ARG A 102 15.36 43.91 -1.95
N SER A 103 14.48 44.88 -2.15
CA SER A 103 14.82 46.31 -2.24
C SER A 103 14.90 47.00 -0.87
N VAL A 104 14.50 46.31 0.20
CA VAL A 104 14.49 46.87 1.55
C VAL A 104 15.92 47.01 2.10
N PRO A 105 16.31 48.19 2.60
CA PRO A 105 17.65 48.39 3.16
C PRO A 105 17.87 47.57 4.44
N GLN A 106 19.12 47.14 4.66
CA GLN A 106 19.58 46.46 5.90
C GLN A 106 18.95 45.09 6.19
N LEU A 107 18.50 44.35 5.18
CA LEU A 107 18.10 42.95 5.34
C LEU A 107 19.22 42.12 5.95
N ASP A 108 18.90 41.44 7.06
CA ASP A 108 19.74 40.38 7.61
C ASP A 108 19.94 39.27 6.57
N ASP A 109 21.13 38.65 6.59
CA ASP A 109 21.49 37.65 5.58
C ASP A 109 20.55 36.44 5.64
N LEU A 110 20.19 35.95 6.83
CA LEU A 110 19.25 34.82 6.94
C LEU A 110 17.90 35.18 6.30
N LEU A 111 17.43 36.42 6.47
CA LEU A 111 16.17 36.87 5.88
C LEU A 111 16.26 36.91 4.35
N LYS A 112 17.37 37.38 3.78
CA LYS A 112 17.63 37.30 2.32
C LYS A 112 17.56 35.85 1.86
N TYR A 113 18.23 34.95 2.58
CA TYR A 113 18.23 33.53 2.21
C TYR A 113 16.83 32.91 2.22
N LYS A 114 15.96 33.32 3.16
CA LYS A 114 14.55 32.90 3.23
C LYS A 114 13.73 33.45 2.08
N ILE A 115 13.85 34.75 1.79
CA ILE A 115 13.11 35.40 0.69
C ILE A 115 13.47 34.74 -0.64
N ASP A 116 14.77 34.52 -0.89
CA ASP A 116 15.22 33.85 -2.11
C ASP A 116 14.68 32.42 -2.23
N TRP A 117 14.62 31.67 -1.13
CA TRP A 117 13.99 30.34 -1.10
C TRP A 117 12.51 30.42 -1.47
N LEU A 118 11.75 31.33 -0.85
CA LEU A 118 10.31 31.45 -1.07
C LEU A 118 9.99 31.95 -2.48
N LEU A 119 10.80 32.83 -3.06
CA LEU A 119 10.65 33.27 -4.46
C LEU A 119 10.90 32.13 -5.45
N LEU A 120 11.91 31.29 -5.21
CA LEU A 120 12.14 30.10 -6.02
C LEU A 120 10.99 29.10 -5.89
N LEU A 121 10.44 28.94 -4.67
CA LEU A 121 9.28 28.09 -4.42
C LEU A 121 8.01 28.61 -5.11
N GLN A 122 7.75 29.92 -5.07
CA GLN A 122 6.62 30.56 -5.75
C GLN A 122 6.67 30.33 -7.26
N ARG A 123 7.87 30.35 -7.85
CA ARG A 123 8.10 30.05 -9.28
C ARG A 123 8.13 28.55 -9.60
N GLN A 124 8.02 27.69 -8.58
CA GLN A 124 8.16 26.24 -8.68
C GLN A 124 9.49 25.78 -9.31
N ASP A 125 10.57 26.55 -9.11
CA ASP A 125 11.90 26.23 -9.63
C ASP A 125 12.67 25.33 -8.65
N PHE A 126 12.25 24.05 -8.62
CA PHE A 126 12.82 23.05 -7.72
C PHE A 126 14.28 22.72 -8.03
N TYR A 127 14.71 22.90 -9.28
CA TYR A 127 16.09 22.70 -9.65
C TYR A 127 17.01 23.77 -9.03
N GLN A 128 16.64 25.04 -9.12
CA GLN A 128 17.38 26.12 -8.47
C GLN A 128 17.36 25.98 -6.94
N LEU A 129 16.25 25.53 -6.34
CA LEU A 129 16.19 25.20 -4.90
C LEU A 129 17.21 24.11 -4.52
N ALA A 130 17.34 23.06 -5.33
CA ALA A 130 18.35 22.02 -5.09
C ALA A 130 19.78 22.56 -5.25
N GLN A 131 20.04 23.39 -6.26
CA GLN A 131 21.33 24.07 -6.43
C GLN A 131 21.65 24.99 -5.25
N TYR A 132 20.63 25.66 -4.70
CA TYR A 132 20.75 26.55 -3.57
C TYR A 132 21.19 25.79 -2.30
N CYS A 133 20.55 24.65 -2.01
CA CYS A 133 20.99 23.72 -0.95
C CYS A 133 22.45 23.26 -1.14
N TYR A 134 22.83 22.95 -2.38
CA TYR A 134 24.19 22.52 -2.71
C TYR A 134 25.22 23.64 -2.48
N LYS A 135 24.94 24.88 -2.91
CA LYS A 135 25.78 26.05 -2.66
C LYS A 135 25.99 26.30 -1.17
N LEU A 136 24.92 26.15 -0.37
CA LEU A 136 24.97 26.25 1.09
C LEU A 136 25.64 25.05 1.78
N ASN A 137 25.98 23.99 1.04
CA ASN A 137 26.50 22.73 1.57
C ASN A 137 25.61 22.13 2.69
N ARG A 138 24.29 22.20 2.51
CA ARG A 138 23.30 21.66 3.45
C ARG A 138 22.42 20.64 2.76
N THR A 139 21.95 19.65 3.51
CA THR A 139 20.87 18.78 3.04
C THR A 139 19.61 19.60 2.84
N ILE A 140 18.68 19.13 2.01
CA ILE A 140 17.40 19.81 1.77
C ILE A 140 16.65 20.03 3.10
N SER A 141 16.51 18.98 3.91
CA SER A 141 15.88 19.08 5.24
C SER A 141 16.65 20.02 6.17
N GLY A 142 17.99 20.01 6.09
CA GLY A 142 18.85 20.90 6.86
C GLY A 142 18.72 22.36 6.44
N ALA A 143 18.51 22.65 5.15
CA ALA A 143 18.30 23.98 4.63
C ALA A 143 16.97 24.55 5.13
N VAL A 144 15.86 23.81 5.00
CA VAL A 144 14.54 24.22 5.51
C VAL A 144 14.57 24.50 7.00
N LYS A 145 15.20 23.62 7.79
CA LYS A 145 15.35 23.79 9.23
C LYS A 145 16.20 25.02 9.58
N TRP A 146 17.30 25.24 8.87
CA TRP A 146 18.17 26.40 9.08
C TRP A 146 17.47 27.72 8.73
N LEU A 147 16.68 27.73 7.65
CA LEU A 147 15.82 28.83 7.24
C LEU A 147 14.60 29.04 8.16
N ARG A 148 14.37 28.16 9.15
CA ARG A 148 13.20 28.20 10.04
C ARG A 148 11.88 28.22 9.27
N LEU A 149 11.83 27.54 8.13
CA LEU A 149 10.64 27.43 7.30
C LEU A 149 9.78 26.23 7.75
N PRO A 150 8.49 26.19 7.37
CA PRO A 150 7.64 25.03 7.61
C PRO A 150 8.23 23.75 7.00
N GLN A 151 7.88 22.60 7.59
CA GLN A 151 8.22 21.32 6.98
C GLN A 151 7.58 21.20 5.60
N MET A 152 8.34 20.69 4.64
CA MET A 152 7.89 20.50 3.26
C MET A 152 6.85 19.38 3.23
N ASN A 153 5.65 19.65 2.72
CA ASN A 153 4.62 18.62 2.56
C ASN A 153 4.33 18.31 1.10
N SER A 154 4.20 19.34 0.26
CA SER A 154 3.72 19.20 -1.12
C SER A 154 4.83 19.16 -2.17
N TYR A 155 5.97 19.79 -1.88
CA TYR A 155 7.06 19.97 -2.86
C TYR A 155 8.33 19.13 -2.59
N GLU A 156 8.34 18.31 -1.53
CA GLU A 156 9.52 17.54 -1.13
C GLU A 156 9.95 16.57 -2.26
N THR A 157 9.01 15.81 -2.82
CA THR A 157 9.29 14.80 -3.84
C THR A 157 9.85 15.43 -5.13
N GLN A 158 9.30 16.57 -5.56
CA GLN A 158 9.77 17.30 -6.75
C GLN A 158 11.19 17.80 -6.52
N LEU A 159 11.47 18.39 -5.36
CA LEU A 159 12.80 18.87 -5.00
C LEU A 159 13.83 17.73 -4.92
N LEU A 160 13.45 16.60 -4.31
CA LEU A 160 14.29 15.40 -4.22
C LEU A 160 14.65 14.83 -5.60
N SER A 161 13.73 14.89 -6.58
CA SER A 161 13.95 14.39 -7.94
C SER A 161 15.09 15.12 -8.68
N HIS A 162 15.45 16.33 -8.24
CA HIS A 162 16.55 17.11 -8.84
C HIS A 162 17.91 16.90 -8.18
N LEU A 163 18.01 16.13 -7.07
CA LEU A 163 19.28 15.85 -6.38
C LEU A 163 20.35 15.30 -7.34
N CYS A 164 19.99 14.30 -8.14
CA CYS A 164 20.92 13.68 -9.09
C CYS A 164 21.40 14.68 -10.15
N SER A 165 20.50 15.54 -10.65
CA SER A 165 20.80 16.52 -11.71
C SER A 165 21.84 17.56 -11.26
N VAL A 166 21.78 17.98 -9.99
CA VAL A 166 22.77 18.90 -9.42
C VAL A 166 24.13 18.20 -9.27
N SER A 167 24.14 16.95 -8.78
CA SER A 167 25.37 16.17 -8.63
C SER A 167 26.07 15.83 -9.95
N VAL A 168 25.31 15.64 -11.05
CA VAL A 168 25.86 15.30 -12.38
C VAL A 168 26.74 16.41 -12.94
N GLN A 169 26.44 17.68 -12.67
CA GLN A 169 27.17 18.80 -13.27
C GLN A 169 28.56 19.01 -12.68
N GLN A 170 28.79 18.57 -11.44
CA GLN A 170 29.99 18.92 -10.67
C GLN A 170 30.96 17.74 -10.50
N GLN A 171 30.46 16.49 -10.46
CA GLN A 171 31.23 15.22 -10.38
C GLN A 171 32.50 15.26 -9.50
N ASP A 172 32.41 15.89 -8.33
CA ASP A 172 33.51 16.03 -7.38
C ASP A 172 33.19 15.36 -6.03
N ASP A 173 34.20 15.23 -5.16
CA ASP A 173 34.05 14.66 -3.81
C ASP A 173 33.02 15.43 -2.96
N LYS A 174 32.88 16.74 -3.20
CA LYS A 174 31.88 17.58 -2.52
C LYS A 174 30.46 17.13 -2.91
N SER A 175 30.22 16.85 -4.18
CA SER A 175 28.93 16.37 -4.68
C SER A 175 28.60 14.97 -4.19
N ASP A 176 29.59 14.08 -4.15
CA ASP A 176 29.45 12.74 -3.55
C ASP A 176 29.09 12.82 -2.05
N GLN A 177 29.78 13.69 -1.30
CA GLN A 177 29.48 13.96 0.10
C GLN A 177 28.08 14.54 0.31
N TRP A 178 27.72 15.54 -0.47
CA TRP A 178 26.43 16.23 -0.35
C TRP A 178 25.26 15.30 -0.68
N PHE A 179 25.37 14.49 -1.74
CA PHE A 179 24.36 13.51 -2.07
C PHE A 179 24.19 12.47 -0.96
N ALA A 180 25.30 11.89 -0.48
CA ALA A 180 25.27 10.91 0.60
C ALA A 180 24.63 11.48 1.89
N ALA A 181 24.92 12.74 2.23
CA ALA A 181 24.31 13.41 3.37
C ALA A 181 22.78 13.59 3.20
N ASN A 182 22.33 13.96 2.00
CA ASN A 182 20.90 14.05 1.70
C ASN A 182 20.23 12.68 1.82
N PHE A 183 20.82 11.62 1.26
CA PHE A 183 20.31 10.26 1.39
C PHE A 183 20.13 9.83 2.85
N LEU A 184 21.14 10.05 3.69
CA LEU A 184 21.09 9.68 5.11
C LEU A 184 20.07 10.50 5.91
N ALA A 185 19.75 11.72 5.47
CA ALA A 185 18.77 12.57 6.14
C ALA A 185 17.31 12.15 5.86
N LEU A 186 17.05 11.35 4.83
CA LEU A 186 15.71 10.88 4.47
C LEU A 186 15.17 9.92 5.52
N GLN A 187 13.93 10.13 5.95
CA GLN A 187 13.25 9.25 6.90
C GLN A 187 12.47 8.12 6.21
N ALA A 188 11.84 8.43 5.06
CA ALA A 188 11.01 7.47 4.34
C ALA A 188 11.86 6.52 3.46
N THR A 189 11.65 5.21 3.63
CA THR A 189 12.32 4.17 2.82
C THR A 189 11.95 4.27 1.34
N SER A 190 10.73 4.70 0.99
CA SER A 190 10.32 4.92 -0.41
C SER A 190 11.20 5.95 -1.12
N HIS A 191 11.36 7.14 -0.52
CA HIS A 191 12.21 8.19 -1.07
C HIS A 191 13.67 7.73 -1.21
N ARG A 192 14.19 6.98 -0.22
CA ARG A 192 15.54 6.40 -0.28
C ARG A 192 15.72 5.50 -1.51
N ILE A 193 14.73 4.66 -1.81
CA ILE A 193 14.78 3.73 -2.95
C ILE A 193 14.69 4.50 -4.27
N GLU A 194 13.76 5.44 -4.39
CA GLU A 194 13.59 6.25 -5.60
C GLU A 194 14.86 7.03 -5.96
N ILE A 195 15.47 7.67 -4.95
CA ILE A 195 16.69 8.47 -5.14
C ILE A 195 17.88 7.58 -5.51
N LEU A 196 18.05 6.42 -4.86
CA LEU A 196 19.12 5.49 -5.23
C LEU A 196 18.89 4.89 -6.63
N ASP A 197 17.65 4.54 -6.97
CA ASP A 197 17.31 4.02 -8.30
C ASP A 197 17.61 5.05 -9.39
N GLN A 198 17.25 6.33 -9.16
CA GLN A 198 17.58 7.43 -10.07
C GLN A 198 19.10 7.66 -10.16
N TYR A 199 19.80 7.62 -9.03
CA TYR A 199 21.26 7.77 -8.98
C TYR A 199 21.96 6.64 -9.75
N ILE A 200 21.55 5.38 -9.57
CA ILE A 200 22.08 4.22 -10.29
C ILE A 200 21.86 4.37 -11.79
N LYS A 201 20.66 4.77 -12.23
CA LYS A 201 20.37 5.02 -13.66
C LYS A 201 21.26 6.10 -14.26
N THR A 202 21.53 7.14 -13.48
CA THR A 202 22.27 8.33 -13.92
C THR A 202 23.78 8.05 -13.98
N PHE A 203 24.35 7.43 -12.95
CA PHE A 203 25.80 7.28 -12.78
C PHE A 203 26.33 5.86 -13.03
N GLY A 204 25.46 4.86 -13.16
CA GLY A 204 25.83 3.44 -13.25
C GLY A 204 26.71 3.06 -14.45
N LYS A 205 26.81 3.92 -15.47
CA LYS A 205 27.66 3.72 -16.66
C LYS A 205 29.06 4.35 -16.56
N VAL A 206 29.26 5.33 -15.67
CA VAL A 206 30.51 6.11 -15.59
C VAL A 206 31.32 5.62 -14.38
N SER A 207 30.96 6.07 -13.18
CA SER A 207 31.54 5.63 -11.92
C SER A 207 30.75 6.22 -10.76
N PHE A 208 30.60 5.45 -9.68
CA PHE A 208 30.05 5.98 -8.43
C PHE A 208 31.14 6.71 -7.64
N GLY A 209 30.78 7.81 -7.00
CA GLY A 209 31.64 8.44 -5.99
C GLY A 209 31.86 7.50 -4.80
N LYS A 210 32.91 7.75 -4.01
CA LYS A 210 33.36 6.82 -2.96
C LYS A 210 32.30 6.57 -1.89
N ARG A 211 31.59 7.60 -1.44
CA ARG A 211 30.56 7.50 -0.40
C ARG A 211 29.25 6.95 -0.96
N CYS A 212 28.82 7.43 -2.13
CA CYS A 212 27.62 6.91 -2.78
C CYS A 212 27.78 5.45 -3.20
N GLY A 213 28.98 5.05 -3.64
CA GLY A 213 29.32 3.65 -3.92
C GLY A 213 29.12 2.75 -2.70
N LYS A 214 29.60 3.18 -1.52
CA LYS A 214 29.35 2.45 -0.26
C LYS A 214 27.86 2.35 0.10
N LEU A 215 27.09 3.42 -0.12
CA LEU A 215 25.64 3.38 0.12
C LEU A 215 24.94 2.37 -0.80
N ILE A 216 25.34 2.31 -2.07
CA ILE A 216 24.84 1.31 -3.04
C ILE A 216 25.23 -0.10 -2.58
N GLU A 217 26.48 -0.33 -2.17
CA GLU A 217 26.92 -1.64 -1.66
C GLU A 217 26.14 -2.07 -0.42
N GLN A 218 25.89 -1.16 0.52
CA GLN A 218 25.22 -1.45 1.79
C GLN A 218 23.71 -1.67 1.65
N HIS A 219 23.05 -0.93 0.76
CA HIS A 219 21.59 -0.92 0.67
C HIS A 219 21.02 -1.55 -0.59
N CYS A 220 21.77 -1.59 -1.69
CA CYS A 220 21.27 -2.07 -2.97
C CYS A 220 21.77 -3.47 -3.33
N PHE A 221 22.80 -4.03 -2.68
CA PHE A 221 23.29 -5.35 -3.06
C PHE A 221 22.36 -6.46 -2.59
N PRO A 222 22.12 -7.50 -3.41
CA PRO A 222 21.16 -8.55 -3.09
C PRO A 222 21.56 -9.39 -1.88
N GLU A 223 22.85 -9.41 -1.50
CA GLU A 223 23.37 -10.16 -0.35
C GLU A 223 23.15 -9.47 1.00
N GLN A 224 22.75 -8.19 1.01
CA GLN A 224 22.59 -7.42 2.24
C GLN A 224 21.25 -7.69 2.93
N THR A 225 21.25 -7.64 4.26
CA THR A 225 20.01 -7.71 5.05
C THR A 225 19.18 -6.44 4.85
N ASN A 226 17.87 -6.58 4.66
CA ASN A 226 16.95 -5.47 4.32
C ASN A 226 17.35 -4.71 3.04
N SER A 227 17.91 -5.42 2.06
CA SER A 227 18.30 -4.85 0.77
C SER A 227 17.12 -4.26 0.01
N TYR A 228 17.36 -3.13 -0.65
CA TYR A 228 16.43 -2.49 -1.57
C TYR A 228 16.39 -3.19 -2.94
N TRP A 229 17.26 -4.18 -3.19
CA TRP A 229 17.40 -4.83 -4.50
C TRP A 229 16.07 -5.18 -5.15
N GLY A 230 15.20 -5.90 -4.44
CA GLY A 230 13.91 -6.36 -4.96
C GLY A 230 12.97 -5.23 -5.40
N ARG A 231 13.15 -4.03 -4.81
CA ARG A 231 12.36 -2.81 -5.02
C ARG A 231 13.01 -1.83 -6.00
N LEU A 232 14.25 -2.08 -6.43
CA LEU A 232 14.88 -1.34 -7.51
C LEU A 232 14.24 -1.69 -8.86
N SER A 233 14.32 -0.77 -9.80
CA SER A 233 13.89 -1.05 -11.18
C SER A 233 14.80 -2.09 -11.84
N ILE A 234 14.24 -2.86 -12.79
CA ILE A 234 14.96 -3.89 -13.54
C ILE A 234 16.21 -3.30 -14.23
N SER A 235 16.11 -2.07 -14.76
CA SER A 235 17.24 -1.36 -15.36
C SER A 235 18.38 -1.10 -14.37
N SER A 236 18.06 -0.70 -13.15
CA SER A 236 19.07 -0.43 -12.11
C SER A 236 19.74 -1.72 -11.64
N GLN A 237 18.95 -2.77 -11.45
CA GLN A 237 19.48 -4.10 -11.12
C GLN A 237 20.46 -4.58 -12.20
N ALA A 238 20.09 -4.48 -13.49
CA ALA A 238 20.96 -4.89 -14.60
C ALA A 238 22.28 -4.10 -14.66
N LEU A 239 22.24 -2.79 -14.40
CA LEU A 239 23.44 -1.95 -14.30
C LEU A 239 24.34 -2.41 -13.15
N LEU A 240 23.78 -2.61 -11.96
CA LEU A 240 24.53 -3.08 -10.79
C LEU A 240 25.14 -4.48 -11.02
N LYS A 241 24.37 -5.42 -11.57
CA LYS A 241 24.88 -6.77 -11.91
C LYS A 241 26.09 -6.70 -12.81
N THR A 242 26.01 -5.90 -13.87
CA THR A 242 27.09 -5.75 -14.85
C THR A 242 28.30 -5.09 -14.21
N ARG A 243 28.07 -4.03 -13.42
CA ARG A 243 29.14 -3.21 -12.84
C ARG A 243 29.93 -3.90 -11.74
N PHE A 244 29.24 -4.68 -10.90
CA PHE A 244 29.81 -5.34 -9.73
C PHE A 244 29.92 -6.86 -9.88
N LYS A 245 29.59 -7.40 -11.06
CA LYS A 245 29.66 -8.85 -11.37
C LYS A 245 28.90 -9.71 -10.34
N LEU A 246 27.71 -9.27 -9.93
CA LEU A 246 26.88 -9.89 -8.88
C LEU A 246 26.22 -11.22 -9.30
N SER A 247 26.77 -11.95 -10.28
CA SER A 247 26.18 -13.21 -10.74
C SER A 247 26.49 -14.35 -9.78
N ASN A 248 25.60 -14.62 -8.83
CA ASN A 248 25.71 -15.67 -7.81
C ASN A 248 25.67 -17.12 -8.36
N TYR A 249 25.48 -17.30 -9.67
CA TYR A 249 25.36 -18.63 -10.27
C TYR A 249 26.66 -19.46 -10.22
N TYR A 250 27.83 -18.84 -10.30
CA TYR A 250 29.10 -19.59 -10.29
C TYR A 250 29.25 -20.43 -9.00
N ASN A 251 28.89 -19.86 -7.86
CA ASN A 251 28.93 -20.55 -6.56
C ASN A 251 27.88 -21.66 -6.44
N LEU A 252 26.72 -21.53 -7.10
CA LEU A 252 25.71 -22.58 -7.16
C LEU A 252 26.21 -23.85 -7.86
N SER A 253 27.00 -23.68 -8.93
CA SER A 253 27.56 -24.82 -9.68
C SER A 253 28.54 -25.64 -8.83
N SER A 254 29.33 -24.97 -7.99
CA SER A 254 30.24 -25.62 -7.03
C SER A 254 29.47 -26.42 -5.98
N ILE A 255 28.42 -25.84 -5.38
CA ILE A 255 27.58 -26.55 -4.41
C ILE A 255 26.95 -27.78 -5.06
N SER A 256 26.36 -27.64 -6.24
CA SER A 256 25.76 -28.77 -6.95
C SER A 256 26.79 -29.85 -7.28
N SER A 257 28.04 -29.50 -7.60
CA SER A 257 29.09 -30.51 -7.83
C SER A 257 29.46 -31.27 -6.57
N VAL A 258 29.56 -30.58 -5.43
CA VAL A 258 29.83 -31.19 -4.11
C VAL A 258 28.71 -32.15 -3.73
N LEU A 259 27.44 -31.75 -3.88
CA LEU A 259 26.28 -32.61 -3.59
C LEU A 259 26.16 -33.84 -4.50
N CYS A 260 26.80 -33.80 -5.67
CA CYS A 260 26.78 -34.89 -6.65
C CYS A 260 28.01 -35.79 -6.59
N SER A 261 28.89 -35.62 -5.59
CA SER A 261 30.14 -36.38 -5.45
C SER A 261 29.90 -37.78 -4.87
N GLU A 262 30.94 -38.63 -4.95
CA GLU A 262 30.87 -39.97 -4.34
C GLU A 262 30.86 -39.88 -2.82
N GLU A 263 31.64 -38.96 -2.27
CA GLU A 263 31.73 -38.66 -0.84
C GLU A 263 30.38 -38.19 -0.28
N ALA A 264 29.66 -37.34 -1.00
CA ALA A 264 28.31 -36.91 -0.61
C ALA A 264 27.34 -38.10 -0.51
N GLY A 265 27.43 -39.06 -1.43
CA GLY A 265 26.62 -40.29 -1.38
C GLY A 265 26.92 -41.13 -0.13
N ASN A 266 28.20 -41.25 0.24
CA ASN A 266 28.63 -42.03 1.39
C ASN A 266 28.28 -41.35 2.73
N VAL A 267 28.45 -40.03 2.83
CA VAL A 267 28.27 -39.27 4.08
C VAL A 267 26.82 -38.88 4.33
N LEU A 268 26.10 -38.43 3.30
CA LEU A 268 24.70 -37.98 3.41
C LEU A 268 23.69 -39.11 3.13
N GLY A 269 24.17 -40.29 2.73
CA GLY A 269 23.31 -41.44 2.42
C GLY A 269 22.48 -41.26 1.13
N PHE A 270 22.90 -40.39 0.22
CA PHE A 270 22.16 -40.17 -1.04
C PHE A 270 22.21 -41.39 -1.95
N LEU A 271 21.04 -41.81 -2.43
CA LEU A 271 20.95 -42.84 -3.46
C LEU A 271 21.44 -42.30 -4.82
N GLU A 272 21.85 -43.20 -5.71
CA GLU A 272 22.33 -42.82 -7.04
C GLU A 272 21.29 -42.03 -7.85
N ASP A 273 20.01 -42.40 -7.72
CA ASP A 273 18.92 -41.68 -8.35
C ASP A 273 18.73 -40.27 -7.77
N GLU A 274 18.96 -40.06 -6.47
CA GLU A 274 18.88 -38.72 -5.85
C GLU A 274 20.03 -37.83 -6.31
N ARG A 275 21.25 -38.37 -6.38
CA ARG A 275 22.41 -37.64 -6.96
C ARG A 275 22.16 -37.28 -8.42
N ARG A 276 21.54 -38.16 -9.19
CA ARG A 276 21.13 -37.91 -10.58
C ARG A 276 20.07 -36.80 -10.66
N GLN A 277 19.09 -36.79 -9.76
CA GLN A 277 18.07 -35.74 -9.69
C GLN A 277 18.69 -34.37 -9.43
N ILE A 278 19.52 -34.25 -8.39
CA ILE A 278 20.23 -32.99 -8.05
C ILE A 278 21.03 -32.51 -9.26
N ARG A 279 21.82 -33.41 -9.88
CA ARG A 279 22.65 -33.08 -11.05
C ARG A 279 21.81 -32.60 -12.24
N SER A 280 20.72 -33.29 -12.54
CA SER A 280 19.86 -32.99 -13.69
C SER A 280 19.16 -31.64 -13.53
N ARG A 281 18.59 -31.38 -12.34
CA ARG A 281 17.86 -30.15 -12.01
C ARG A 281 18.78 -28.93 -12.00
N SER A 282 19.95 -29.04 -11.36
CA SER A 282 20.96 -27.98 -11.37
C SER A 282 21.46 -27.65 -12.78
N LYS A 283 21.68 -28.67 -13.63
CA LYS A 283 22.08 -28.48 -15.03
C LYS A 283 20.98 -27.84 -15.87
N PHE A 284 19.72 -28.20 -15.66
CA PHE A 284 18.59 -27.57 -16.35
C PHE A 284 18.56 -26.05 -16.07
N TRP A 285 18.58 -25.67 -14.79
CA TRP A 285 18.56 -24.26 -14.38
C TRP A 285 19.81 -23.48 -14.82
N SER A 286 20.94 -24.16 -15.08
CA SER A 286 22.13 -23.53 -15.67
C SER A 286 21.88 -22.87 -17.03
N ASN A 287 20.88 -23.35 -17.78
CA ASN A 287 20.51 -22.78 -19.07
C ASN A 287 19.77 -21.44 -18.93
N TYR A 288 19.39 -21.03 -17.71
CA TYR A 288 18.70 -19.77 -17.40
C TYR A 288 19.53 -18.85 -16.49
N SER A 289 20.79 -19.19 -16.22
CA SER A 289 21.64 -18.51 -15.23
C SER A 289 21.79 -17.00 -15.46
N SER A 290 21.81 -16.53 -16.72
CA SER A 290 21.87 -15.10 -17.05
C SER A 290 20.61 -14.33 -16.66
N ARG A 291 19.48 -15.03 -16.44
CA ARG A 291 18.18 -14.45 -16.07
C ARG A 291 17.98 -14.34 -14.57
N PHE A 292 18.86 -14.92 -13.74
CA PHE A 292 18.72 -14.87 -12.28
C PHE A 292 19.02 -13.48 -11.73
N ASN A 293 18.06 -12.92 -10.99
CA ASN A 293 18.17 -11.69 -10.21
C ASN A 293 18.76 -11.95 -8.83
N ARG A 294 18.26 -12.98 -8.16
CA ARG A 294 18.76 -13.48 -6.87
C ARG A 294 18.68 -14.99 -6.87
N VAL A 295 19.54 -15.59 -6.07
CA VAL A 295 19.54 -17.02 -5.80
C VAL A 295 19.57 -17.18 -4.29
N ARG A 296 18.78 -18.11 -3.77
CA ARG A 296 18.85 -18.57 -2.38
C ARG A 296 18.84 -20.09 -2.37
N VAL A 297 19.63 -20.67 -1.49
CA VAL A 297 19.76 -22.11 -1.32
C VAL A 297 19.38 -22.46 0.10
N LEU A 298 18.42 -23.37 0.26
CA LEU A 298 18.03 -23.91 1.56
C LEU A 298 18.50 -25.36 1.63
N LEU A 299 19.35 -25.66 2.61
CA LEU A 299 19.91 -26.99 2.81
C LEU A 299 19.40 -27.60 4.12
N PRO A 300 19.03 -28.90 4.13
CA PRO A 300 18.89 -29.66 5.37
C PRO A 300 20.14 -29.58 6.24
N GLU A 301 20.01 -29.77 7.54
CA GLU A 301 21.13 -29.61 8.49
C GLU A 301 22.37 -30.43 8.13
N GLN A 302 22.18 -31.71 7.79
CA GLN A 302 23.29 -32.60 7.44
C GLN A 302 24.00 -32.13 6.16
N THR A 303 23.22 -31.79 5.14
CA THR A 303 23.72 -31.26 3.87
C THR A 303 24.45 -29.92 4.07
N PHE A 304 23.91 -29.03 4.91
CA PHE A 304 24.50 -27.74 5.22
C PHE A 304 25.89 -27.91 5.86
N LYS A 305 26.02 -28.79 6.86
CA LYS A 305 27.31 -29.08 7.53
C LYS A 305 28.33 -29.64 6.53
N PHE A 306 27.93 -30.65 5.75
CA PHE A 306 28.81 -31.27 4.75
C PHE A 306 29.31 -30.27 3.70
N VAL A 307 28.42 -29.45 3.12
CA VAL A 307 28.82 -28.45 2.11
C VAL A 307 29.70 -27.37 2.72
N SER A 308 29.48 -27.01 3.99
CA SER A 308 30.29 -26.03 4.72
C SER A 308 31.73 -26.50 4.93
N GLU A 309 31.90 -27.77 5.32
CA GLU A 309 33.20 -28.41 5.50
C GLU A 309 33.96 -28.53 4.17
N MET A 310 33.26 -28.86 3.08
CA MET A 310 33.89 -29.04 1.76
C MET A 310 34.24 -27.73 1.04
N ASN A 311 33.60 -26.60 1.36
CA ASN A 311 33.81 -25.32 0.69
C ASN A 311 34.62 -24.28 1.49
N ASN A 312 35.13 -24.61 2.68
CA ASN A 312 35.87 -23.68 3.55
C ASN A 312 35.13 -22.33 3.75
N ALA A 313 33.86 -22.44 4.18
CA ALA A 313 32.84 -21.40 4.38
C ALA A 313 31.76 -21.34 3.29
N LEU A 314 30.53 -21.03 3.74
CA LEU A 314 29.36 -20.93 2.88
C LEU A 314 29.04 -19.48 2.52
N PRO A 315 28.70 -19.20 1.24
CA PRO A 315 28.09 -17.94 0.84
C PRO A 315 26.81 -17.60 1.64
N ILE A 316 26.57 -16.30 1.85
CA ILE A 316 25.42 -15.76 2.62
C ILE A 316 24.06 -16.19 2.05
N PHE A 317 23.98 -16.47 0.75
CA PHE A 317 22.75 -16.92 0.10
C PHE A 317 22.37 -18.37 0.40
N ILE A 318 23.23 -19.12 1.11
CA ILE A 318 22.98 -20.48 1.57
C ILE A 318 22.50 -20.41 3.02
N ASN A 319 21.33 -20.98 3.29
CA ASN A 319 20.77 -21.05 4.63
C ASN A 319 20.44 -22.48 5.00
N GLN A 320 20.53 -22.75 6.29
CA GLN A 320 20.10 -24.01 6.88
C GLN A 320 18.59 -23.97 7.11
N ILE A 321 17.89 -25.06 6.75
CA ILE A 321 16.49 -25.28 7.13
C ILE A 321 16.46 -25.62 8.63
N LYS A 322 15.73 -24.83 9.43
CA LYS A 322 15.53 -25.13 10.86
C LYS A 322 14.55 -26.30 11.01
N GLN A 323 14.92 -27.31 11.80
CA GLN A 323 14.19 -28.59 11.92
C GLN A 323 12.73 -28.41 12.35
N MET A 324 11.80 -28.82 11.47
CA MET A 324 10.45 -29.34 11.74
C MET A 324 9.91 -30.21 10.57
N ASP A 325 10.51 -30.15 9.38
CA ASP A 325 10.03 -30.88 8.19
C ASP A 325 10.30 -32.39 8.25
N ARG A 326 9.31 -33.19 7.81
CA ARG A 326 9.49 -34.62 7.50
C ARG A 326 10.15 -34.87 6.14
N THR A 327 10.31 -33.83 5.31
CA THR A 327 10.90 -33.94 3.96
C THR A 327 12.19 -33.13 3.86
N GLU A 328 13.33 -33.79 4.08
CA GLU A 328 14.66 -33.20 3.94
C GLU A 328 15.09 -33.17 2.47
N SER A 329 14.78 -32.09 1.74
CA SER A 329 15.24 -31.89 0.36
C SER A 329 16.01 -30.57 0.26
N GLU A 330 17.07 -30.54 -0.54
CA GLU A 330 17.74 -29.29 -0.90
C GLU A 330 16.83 -28.48 -1.83
N ILE A 331 16.65 -27.20 -1.51
CA ILE A 331 15.74 -26.31 -2.24
C ILE A 331 16.53 -25.15 -2.82
N PHE A 332 16.40 -24.94 -4.13
CA PHE A 332 16.93 -23.76 -4.80
C PHE A 332 15.81 -22.78 -5.13
N VAL A 333 16.00 -21.51 -4.78
CA VAL A 333 15.06 -20.43 -5.05
C VAL A 333 15.72 -19.46 -6.02
N PHE A 334 15.08 -19.25 -7.17
CA PHE A 334 15.57 -18.37 -8.23
C PHE A 334 14.59 -17.22 -8.45
N GLU A 335 15.02 -16.00 -8.18
CA GLU A 335 14.25 -14.82 -8.60
C GLU A 335 14.60 -14.53 -10.06
N LEU A 336 13.60 -14.63 -10.93
CA LEU A 336 13.69 -14.35 -12.36
C LEU A 336 12.96 -13.03 -12.65
N GLU A 337 12.84 -12.65 -13.92
CA GLU A 337 12.25 -11.37 -14.33
C GLU A 337 10.89 -11.08 -13.67
N LYS A 338 9.89 -11.92 -13.95
CA LYS A 338 8.49 -11.75 -13.50
C LYS A 338 8.03 -12.82 -12.50
N ILE A 339 8.84 -13.85 -12.28
CA ILE A 339 8.49 -15.01 -11.48
C ILE A 339 9.60 -15.35 -10.49
N ILE A 340 9.26 -16.10 -9.46
CA ILE A 340 10.23 -16.77 -8.59
C ILE A 340 10.02 -18.27 -8.77
N ALA A 341 11.07 -18.99 -9.16
CA ALA A 341 11.06 -20.44 -9.31
C ALA A 341 11.67 -21.08 -8.06
N VAL A 342 10.96 -22.02 -7.45
CA VAL A 342 11.42 -22.81 -6.30
C VAL A 342 11.52 -24.26 -6.71
N GLU A 343 12.74 -24.78 -6.66
CA GLU A 343 13.13 -26.08 -7.16
C GLU A 343 13.49 -27.00 -6.00
N PHE A 344 12.74 -28.10 -5.82
CA PHE A 344 13.08 -29.15 -4.87
C PHE A 344 14.02 -30.16 -5.56
N LEU A 345 15.26 -30.30 -5.10
CA LEU A 345 16.32 -31.03 -5.82
C LEU A 345 16.27 -32.56 -5.67
N ARG A 346 15.60 -33.08 -4.63
CA ARG A 346 15.37 -34.52 -4.45
C ARG A 346 14.04 -34.83 -3.75
N GLY A 347 13.69 -36.12 -3.67
CA GLY A 347 12.50 -36.62 -2.99
C GLY A 347 11.39 -37.10 -3.94
N GLY A 348 10.50 -37.96 -3.44
CA GLY A 348 9.48 -38.66 -4.25
C GLY A 348 8.40 -37.78 -4.87
N MET A 349 8.21 -36.56 -4.35
CA MET A 349 7.28 -35.54 -4.85
C MET A 349 7.97 -34.42 -5.63
N ALA A 350 9.27 -34.56 -5.92
CA ALA A 350 10.08 -33.53 -6.55
C ALA A 350 9.35 -32.70 -7.62
N GLU A 351 9.37 -31.38 -7.41
CA GLU A 351 8.53 -30.43 -8.11
C GLU A 351 9.24 -29.08 -8.22
N THR A 352 8.86 -28.31 -9.24
CA THR A 352 9.17 -26.89 -9.35
C THR A 352 7.90 -26.10 -9.08
N ARG A 353 7.96 -25.14 -8.16
CA ARG A 353 6.86 -24.21 -7.89
C ARG A 353 7.18 -22.84 -8.44
N PHE A 354 6.22 -22.21 -9.09
CA PHE A 354 6.36 -20.88 -9.68
C PHE A 354 5.49 -19.89 -8.94
N PHE A 355 6.08 -18.79 -8.46
CA PHE A 355 5.40 -17.72 -7.75
C PHE A 355 5.44 -16.43 -8.55
N ASN A 356 4.45 -15.56 -8.36
CA ASN A 356 4.51 -14.21 -8.92
C ASN A 356 5.59 -13.41 -8.19
N ARG A 357 6.38 -12.63 -8.92
CA ARG A 357 7.32 -11.70 -8.30
C ARG A 357 6.56 -10.48 -7.76
N ASN A 358 6.32 -10.48 -6.45
CA ASN A 358 5.78 -9.35 -5.70
C ASN A 358 6.54 -9.21 -4.38
N ASP A 359 6.38 -8.08 -3.70
CA ASP A 359 7.11 -7.78 -2.46
C ASP A 359 6.92 -8.85 -1.40
N TRP A 360 5.69 -9.37 -1.25
CA TRP A 360 5.38 -10.39 -0.26
C TRP A 360 6.11 -11.72 -0.51
N ASN A 361 6.06 -12.24 -1.75
CA ASN A 361 6.75 -13.47 -2.14
C ASN A 361 8.27 -13.29 -2.11
N SER A 362 8.78 -12.17 -2.61
CA SER A 362 10.21 -11.86 -2.60
C SER A 362 10.74 -11.77 -1.18
N GLN A 363 10.04 -11.11 -0.27
CA GLN A 363 10.42 -11.03 1.14
C GLN A 363 10.33 -12.41 1.82
N ARG A 364 9.22 -13.13 1.65
CA ARG A 364 9.04 -14.44 2.28
C ARG A 364 10.07 -15.46 1.80
N LEU A 365 10.35 -15.52 0.50
CA LEU A 365 11.25 -16.51 -0.08
C LEU A 365 12.74 -16.17 0.07
N PHE A 366 13.13 -14.88 0.10
CA PHE A 366 14.55 -14.50 0.17
C PHE A 366 15.01 -13.98 1.53
N GLU A 367 14.14 -13.32 2.30
CA GLU A 367 14.54 -12.59 3.52
C GLU A 367 14.11 -13.31 4.80
N SER A 368 13.14 -14.22 4.73
CA SER A 368 12.66 -14.97 5.89
C SER A 368 13.73 -15.93 6.42
N ALA A 369 14.17 -15.74 7.66
CA ALA A 369 15.22 -16.55 8.29
C ALA A 369 14.79 -18.00 8.59
N GLU A 370 13.48 -18.25 8.75
CA GLU A 370 12.93 -19.53 9.22
C GLU A 370 12.12 -20.28 8.14
N LEU A 371 12.47 -20.11 6.87
CA LEU A 371 11.73 -20.72 5.76
C LEU A 371 12.08 -22.20 5.59
N ASN A 372 11.06 -23.07 5.53
CA ASN A 372 11.20 -24.50 5.25
C ASN A 372 10.39 -24.95 4.01
N GLY A 373 10.45 -26.25 3.69
CA GLY A 373 9.77 -26.80 2.51
C GLY A 373 8.26 -26.79 2.65
N GLU A 374 7.72 -27.12 3.82
CA GLU A 374 6.27 -27.12 4.08
C GLU A 374 5.67 -25.70 3.97
N ASP A 375 6.36 -24.71 4.52
CA ASP A 375 6.02 -23.28 4.40
C ASP A 375 5.91 -22.87 2.93
N ILE A 376 6.89 -23.25 2.11
CA ILE A 376 6.89 -22.97 0.67
C ILE A 376 5.71 -23.65 -0.02
N ARG A 377 5.37 -24.89 0.36
CA ARG A 377 4.23 -25.61 -0.22
C ARG A 377 2.89 -25.00 0.20
N ALA A 378 2.80 -24.42 1.39
CA ALA A 378 1.60 -23.74 1.89
C ALA A 378 1.36 -22.37 1.24
N MET A 379 2.38 -21.76 0.63
CA MET A 379 2.21 -20.50 -0.11
C MET A 379 1.34 -20.66 -1.36
N SER A 380 0.67 -19.58 -1.74
CA SER A 380 -0.10 -19.50 -2.99
C SER A 380 0.85 -19.34 -4.19
N GLN A 381 0.80 -20.29 -5.11
CA GLN A 381 1.65 -20.35 -6.30
C GLN A 381 0.86 -20.09 -7.58
N LEU A 382 1.56 -19.69 -8.65
CA LEU A 382 1.02 -19.57 -10.00
C LEU A 382 0.89 -20.91 -10.72
N GLU A 383 1.88 -21.79 -10.53
CA GLU A 383 1.96 -23.08 -11.20
C GLU A 383 2.85 -24.05 -10.41
N VAL A 384 2.60 -25.35 -10.56
CA VAL A 384 3.50 -26.41 -10.10
C VAL A 384 3.82 -27.33 -11.26
N HIS A 385 5.08 -27.72 -11.39
CA HIS A 385 5.56 -28.60 -12.44
C HIS A 385 6.21 -29.85 -11.86
N ASP A 386 5.89 -31.02 -12.39
CA ASP A 386 6.44 -32.31 -11.97
C ASP A 386 7.85 -32.58 -12.53
N HIS A 387 8.52 -33.60 -11.99
CA HIS A 387 9.80 -34.09 -12.50
C HIS A 387 9.74 -35.51 -13.12
N LEU A 388 8.60 -35.88 -13.72
CA LEU A 388 8.44 -37.18 -14.38
C LEU A 388 9.23 -37.27 -15.69
N VAL A 389 9.14 -38.40 -16.37
CA VAL A 389 9.80 -38.63 -17.67
C VAL A 389 9.51 -37.47 -18.63
N GLY A 390 10.58 -36.97 -19.27
CA GLY A 390 10.51 -35.85 -20.20
C GLY A 390 10.30 -34.46 -19.57
N TRP A 391 10.33 -34.30 -18.24
CA TRP A 391 10.01 -33.04 -17.56
C TRP A 391 10.77 -31.82 -18.07
N GLN A 392 12.04 -31.96 -18.48
CA GLN A 392 12.85 -30.82 -18.96
C GLN A 392 12.25 -30.17 -20.20
N HIS A 393 11.67 -30.96 -21.12
CA HIS A 393 10.94 -30.46 -22.28
C HIS A 393 9.69 -29.69 -21.86
N PHE A 394 8.89 -30.27 -20.96
CA PHE A 394 7.63 -29.65 -20.52
C PHE A 394 7.86 -28.39 -19.69
N CYS A 395 8.91 -28.37 -18.86
CA CYS A 395 9.29 -27.22 -18.05
C CYS A 395 9.80 -26.07 -18.93
N GLU A 396 10.67 -26.35 -19.92
CA GLU A 396 11.08 -25.33 -20.91
C GLU A 396 9.88 -24.76 -21.66
N LYS A 397 9.00 -25.62 -22.16
CA LYS A 397 7.80 -25.20 -22.88
C LYS A 397 6.89 -24.33 -22.00
N LEU A 398 6.71 -24.69 -20.73
CA LEU A 398 5.96 -23.89 -19.76
C LEU A 398 6.59 -22.51 -19.57
N LEU A 399 7.90 -22.45 -19.31
CA LEU A 399 8.66 -21.22 -19.14
C LEU A 399 8.53 -20.29 -20.35
N ARG A 400 8.73 -20.82 -21.55
CA ARG A 400 8.68 -20.04 -22.79
C ARG A 400 7.27 -19.59 -23.16
N THR A 401 6.28 -20.48 -23.11
CA THR A 401 4.95 -20.19 -23.66
C THR A 401 4.01 -19.50 -22.66
N LYS A 402 4.10 -19.85 -21.37
CA LYS A 402 3.22 -19.27 -20.34
C LYS A 402 3.88 -18.07 -19.65
N PHE A 403 5.15 -18.20 -19.28
CA PHE A 403 5.86 -17.15 -18.55
C PHE A 403 6.66 -16.20 -19.46
N ASN A 404 6.74 -16.47 -20.76
CA ASN A 404 7.56 -15.72 -21.72
C ASN A 404 9.03 -15.60 -21.28
N LEU A 405 9.55 -16.62 -20.60
CA LEU A 405 10.93 -16.69 -20.14
C LEU A 405 11.76 -17.53 -21.10
N LEU A 406 12.74 -16.91 -21.75
CA LEU A 406 13.70 -17.58 -22.62
C LEU A 406 14.99 -17.94 -21.86
N PRO A 407 15.67 -19.02 -22.24
CA PRO A 407 16.99 -19.38 -21.71
C PRO A 407 18.06 -18.32 -22.06
N ASN A 408 19.29 -18.58 -21.64
CA ASN A 408 20.45 -17.75 -21.89
C ASN A 408 20.61 -17.41 -23.38
N ASP A 409 21.04 -16.19 -23.67
CA ASP A 409 21.19 -15.69 -25.04
C ASP A 409 22.19 -16.55 -25.85
N GLY A 410 21.86 -16.78 -27.13
CA GLY A 410 22.72 -17.56 -28.06
C GLY A 410 22.79 -19.06 -27.80
N LEU A 411 21.95 -19.60 -26.90
CA LEU A 411 21.97 -21.02 -26.57
C LEU A 411 21.39 -21.87 -27.72
N THR A 412 22.14 -22.88 -28.17
CA THR A 412 21.73 -23.83 -29.23
C THR A 412 21.58 -25.26 -28.73
N LYS A 413 22.11 -25.56 -27.53
CA LYS A 413 22.03 -26.87 -26.88
C LYS A 413 21.80 -26.72 -25.38
N PHE A 414 20.82 -27.43 -24.85
CA PHE A 414 20.54 -27.47 -23.42
C PHE A 414 21.54 -28.38 -22.67
N ARG A 415 22.02 -27.89 -21.53
CA ARG A 415 22.80 -28.69 -20.58
C ARG A 415 21.87 -29.60 -19.77
N GLY A 416 22.35 -30.80 -19.45
CA GLY A 416 21.60 -31.77 -18.65
C GLY A 416 20.68 -32.70 -19.44
N LEU A 417 20.70 -32.61 -20.78
CA LEU A 417 20.02 -33.51 -21.71
C LEU A 417 21.05 -34.26 -22.58
N PRO A 418 20.74 -35.49 -23.01
CA PRO A 418 21.60 -36.24 -23.92
C PRO A 418 21.62 -35.60 -25.32
N PRO A 419 22.65 -35.85 -26.15
CA PRO A 419 22.82 -35.22 -27.46
C PRO A 419 21.61 -35.34 -28.39
N GLU A 420 20.84 -36.43 -28.31
CA GLU A 420 19.67 -36.66 -29.17
C GLU A 420 18.49 -35.76 -28.79
N ALA A 421 18.45 -35.24 -27.56
CA ALA A 421 17.33 -34.47 -27.02
C ALA A 421 17.68 -33.02 -26.64
N ASN A 422 18.94 -32.60 -26.80
CA ASN A 422 19.41 -31.32 -26.28
C ASN A 422 19.38 -30.14 -27.28
N GLY A 423 19.13 -30.38 -28.56
CA GLY A 423 19.07 -29.32 -29.57
C GLY A 423 17.96 -28.31 -29.26
N PHE A 424 18.27 -27.01 -29.29
CA PHE A 424 17.33 -25.96 -28.92
C PHE A 424 17.26 -24.84 -29.95
N SER A 425 16.07 -24.32 -30.16
CA SER A 425 15.80 -23.11 -30.95
C SER A 425 14.85 -22.20 -30.18
N SER A 426 15.11 -20.89 -30.15
CA SER A 426 14.24 -19.93 -29.47
C SER A 426 12.82 -19.88 -30.04
N ALA A 427 12.65 -20.20 -31.33
CA ALA A 427 11.35 -20.20 -31.98
C ALA A 427 10.50 -21.42 -31.60
N VAL A 428 11.11 -22.61 -31.49
CA VAL A 428 10.38 -23.88 -31.35
C VAL A 428 10.48 -24.46 -29.94
N GLY A 429 11.59 -24.22 -29.23
CA GLY A 429 11.93 -24.79 -27.93
C GLY A 429 12.78 -26.06 -28.03
N LEU A 430 12.69 -26.92 -27.01
CA LEU A 430 13.29 -28.25 -27.02
C LEU A 430 12.55 -29.23 -27.95
N PRO A 431 13.21 -30.29 -28.46
CA PRO A 431 12.59 -31.28 -29.33
C PRO A 431 11.50 -32.04 -28.57
N LYS A 432 10.43 -32.42 -29.28
CA LYS A 432 9.34 -33.20 -28.68
C LYS A 432 9.87 -34.58 -28.25
N PRO A 433 9.57 -35.05 -27.02
CA PRO A 433 9.94 -36.39 -26.58
C PRO A 433 9.35 -37.49 -27.48
N PRO A 434 10.05 -38.63 -27.63
CA PRO A 434 9.57 -39.75 -28.43
C PRO A 434 8.30 -40.37 -27.83
N ALA A 435 7.51 -41.04 -28.69
CA ALA A 435 6.17 -41.54 -28.34
C ALA A 435 6.17 -42.52 -27.15
N ASN A 436 7.20 -43.35 -27.01
CA ASN A 436 7.35 -44.26 -25.88
C ASN A 436 7.50 -43.52 -24.53
N MET A 437 8.32 -42.46 -24.48
CA MET A 437 8.45 -41.63 -23.28
C MET A 437 7.15 -40.89 -22.95
N LEU A 438 6.40 -40.48 -23.98
CA LEU A 438 5.09 -39.87 -23.79
C LEU A 438 4.11 -40.87 -23.17
N MET A 439 4.02 -42.09 -23.68
CA MET A 439 3.19 -43.15 -23.08
C MET A 439 3.59 -43.48 -21.63
N GLU A 440 4.89 -43.54 -21.34
CA GLU A 440 5.38 -43.75 -19.98
C GLU A 440 5.00 -42.60 -19.05
N ARG A 441 5.23 -41.36 -19.49
CA ARG A 441 4.84 -40.16 -18.75
C ARG A 441 3.35 -40.17 -18.44
N GLN A 442 2.50 -40.50 -19.40
CA GLN A 442 1.05 -40.56 -19.19
C GLN A 442 0.66 -41.47 -18.03
N LYS A 443 1.21 -42.70 -18.01
CA LYS A 443 0.96 -43.67 -16.94
C LYS A 443 1.44 -43.17 -15.58
N SER A 444 2.63 -42.56 -15.52
CA SER A 444 3.18 -42.04 -14.27
C SER A 444 2.46 -40.80 -13.76
N LEU A 445 1.94 -39.97 -14.66
CA LEU A 445 1.38 -38.66 -14.34
C LEU A 445 0.06 -38.75 -13.59
N GLU A 446 -0.78 -39.75 -13.88
CA GLU A 446 -2.00 -39.98 -13.08
C GLU A 446 -1.68 -40.22 -11.60
N SER A 447 -0.76 -41.16 -11.32
CA SER A 447 -0.32 -41.45 -9.96
C SER A 447 0.40 -40.28 -9.28
N TRP A 448 1.08 -39.44 -10.05
CA TRP A 448 1.72 -38.24 -9.52
C TRP A 448 0.68 -37.18 -9.15
N VAL A 449 -0.32 -36.93 -10.01
CA VAL A 449 -1.40 -35.96 -9.74
C VAL A 449 -2.17 -36.33 -8.48
N GLU A 450 -2.48 -37.61 -8.30
CA GLU A 450 -3.19 -38.09 -7.10
C GLU A 450 -2.36 -37.90 -5.83
N ARG A 451 -1.06 -38.24 -5.87
CA ARG A 451 -0.15 -38.00 -4.74
C ARG A 451 0.04 -36.51 -4.48
N PHE A 452 0.22 -35.71 -5.52
CA PHE A 452 0.36 -34.26 -5.43
C PHE A 452 -0.81 -33.64 -4.69
N TRP A 453 -2.05 -33.89 -5.12
CA TRP A 453 -3.21 -33.34 -4.45
C TRP A 453 -3.39 -33.88 -3.03
N SER A 454 -3.03 -35.14 -2.77
CA SER A 454 -3.10 -35.69 -1.40
C SER A 454 -2.19 -34.94 -0.42
N VAL A 455 -1.01 -34.48 -0.87
CA VAL A 455 -0.05 -33.69 -0.07
C VAL A 455 -0.45 -32.22 -0.06
N GLU A 456 -0.83 -31.67 -1.21
CA GLU A 456 -1.17 -30.26 -1.37
C GLU A 456 -2.36 -29.84 -0.49
N LEU A 457 -3.32 -30.73 -0.27
CA LEU A 457 -4.45 -30.49 0.64
C LEU A 457 -4.05 -30.46 2.11
N GLN A 458 -3.02 -31.21 2.50
CA GLN A 458 -2.53 -31.23 3.89
C GLN A 458 -1.86 -29.92 4.28
N THR A 459 -1.48 -29.08 3.30
CA THR A 459 -0.89 -27.76 3.56
C THR A 459 -1.87 -26.75 4.17
N GLY A 460 -3.17 -27.06 4.20
CA GLY A 460 -4.20 -26.20 4.81
C GLY A 460 -4.58 -24.97 3.98
N LYS A 461 -3.93 -24.71 2.84
CA LYS A 461 -4.15 -23.51 2.02
C LYS A 461 -5.49 -23.47 1.26
N PHE A 462 -6.29 -24.53 1.33
CA PHE A 462 -7.55 -24.70 0.61
C PHE A 462 -8.79 -24.89 1.49
N GLY A 463 -8.72 -24.64 2.81
CA GLY A 463 -9.89 -24.75 3.70
C GLY A 463 -10.34 -26.19 4.04
N TYR A 464 -11.50 -26.33 4.69
CA TYR A 464 -11.99 -27.59 5.29
C TYR A 464 -12.95 -28.41 4.40
N GLU A 465 -13.38 -27.94 3.21
CA GLU A 465 -14.29 -28.69 2.33
C GLU A 465 -13.56 -29.69 1.39
N GLN A 466 -13.03 -30.76 1.98
CA GLN A 466 -12.00 -31.66 1.40
C GLN A 466 -12.43 -32.68 0.32
N LYS A 467 -13.69 -32.77 -0.14
CA LYS A 467 -14.08 -33.87 -1.09
C LYS A 467 -14.49 -33.42 -2.49
N LYS A 468 -15.43 -32.48 -2.64
CA LYS A 468 -15.92 -32.06 -3.97
C LYS A 468 -14.93 -31.14 -4.68
N HIS A 469 -14.34 -30.17 -3.97
CA HIS A 469 -13.30 -29.32 -4.53
C HIS A 469 -12.07 -30.15 -4.97
N THR A 470 -11.66 -31.11 -4.13
CA THR A 470 -10.58 -32.08 -4.40
C THR A 470 -10.79 -32.87 -5.69
N GLN A 471 -12.00 -33.41 -5.89
CA GLN A 471 -12.33 -34.14 -7.10
C GLN A 471 -12.32 -33.21 -8.33
N SER A 472 -12.86 -31.99 -8.20
CA SER A 472 -12.88 -31.01 -9.30
C SER A 472 -11.48 -30.63 -9.80
N GLN A 473 -10.54 -30.38 -8.88
CA GLN A 473 -9.16 -30.00 -9.20
C GLN A 473 -8.35 -31.17 -9.73
N THR A 474 -8.58 -32.38 -9.18
CA THR A 474 -7.97 -33.62 -9.68
C THR A 474 -8.39 -33.90 -11.12
N TYR A 475 -9.69 -33.80 -11.43
CA TYR A 475 -10.18 -33.97 -12.80
C TYR A 475 -9.67 -32.86 -13.72
N MET A 476 -9.56 -31.62 -13.25
CA MET A 476 -9.01 -30.54 -14.06
C MET A 476 -7.54 -30.77 -14.41
N ALA A 477 -6.73 -31.25 -13.45
CA ALA A 477 -5.35 -31.65 -13.72
C ALA A 477 -5.30 -32.81 -14.73
N LYS A 478 -6.11 -33.87 -14.55
CA LYS A 478 -6.20 -34.99 -15.51
C LYS A 478 -6.61 -34.52 -16.91
N ALA A 479 -7.49 -33.54 -17.02
CA ALA A 479 -7.86 -32.93 -18.30
C ALA A 479 -6.68 -32.21 -18.96
N PHE A 480 -5.99 -31.32 -18.25
CA PHE A 480 -4.82 -30.63 -18.81
C PHE A 480 -3.75 -31.61 -19.30
N VAL A 481 -3.55 -32.71 -18.58
CA VAL A 481 -2.67 -33.79 -18.98
C VAL A 481 -3.12 -34.42 -20.29
N ALA A 482 -4.37 -34.89 -20.38
CA ALA A 482 -4.89 -35.48 -21.60
C ALA A 482 -4.76 -34.54 -22.82
N LYS A 483 -5.00 -33.23 -22.62
CA LYS A 483 -4.78 -32.20 -23.65
C LYS A 483 -3.33 -32.09 -24.11
N GLN A 484 -2.37 -32.15 -23.18
CA GLN A 484 -0.94 -32.12 -23.51
C GLN A 484 -0.49 -33.38 -24.26
N MET A 485 -1.12 -34.53 -23.96
CA MET A 485 -0.84 -35.81 -24.61
C MET A 485 -1.55 -35.96 -25.97
N GLY A 486 -2.48 -35.06 -26.31
CA GLY A 486 -3.28 -35.13 -27.54
C GLY A 486 -4.45 -36.10 -27.47
N GLU A 487 -4.85 -36.51 -26.27
CA GLU A 487 -5.96 -37.43 -26.02
C GLU A 487 -7.28 -36.68 -25.84
N GLN A 488 -7.90 -36.34 -26.97
CA GLN A 488 -9.08 -35.48 -27.00
C GLN A 488 -10.28 -36.03 -26.20
N LEU A 489 -10.52 -37.35 -26.26
CA LEU A 489 -11.65 -37.98 -25.56
C LEU A 489 -11.49 -37.95 -24.03
N GLU A 490 -10.29 -38.23 -23.53
CA GLU A 490 -10.01 -38.23 -22.09
C GLU A 490 -9.94 -36.79 -21.55
N PHE A 491 -9.50 -35.84 -22.38
CA PHE A 491 -9.59 -34.41 -22.09
C PHE A 491 -11.05 -33.96 -21.89
N GLU A 492 -11.93 -34.26 -22.84
CA GLU A 492 -13.34 -33.87 -22.79
C GLU A 492 -14.06 -34.50 -21.58
N LYS A 493 -13.81 -35.78 -21.32
CA LYS A 493 -14.35 -36.51 -20.17
C LYS A 493 -13.93 -35.87 -18.84
N ASN A 494 -12.63 -35.59 -18.66
CA ASN A 494 -12.13 -35.02 -17.41
C ASN A 494 -12.53 -33.54 -17.25
N ILE A 495 -12.61 -32.75 -18.32
CA ILE A 495 -13.18 -31.40 -18.29
C ILE A 495 -14.63 -31.43 -17.83
N LYS A 496 -15.44 -32.38 -18.36
CA LYS A 496 -16.83 -32.53 -17.96
C LYS A 496 -16.96 -32.87 -16.47
N LEU A 497 -16.19 -33.85 -15.99
CA LEU A 497 -16.17 -34.23 -14.57
C LEU A 497 -15.72 -33.05 -13.69
N ALA A 498 -14.69 -32.30 -14.08
CA ALA A 498 -14.23 -31.13 -13.34
C ALA A 498 -15.28 -30.02 -13.27
N ALA A 499 -15.98 -29.75 -14.38
CA ALA A 499 -17.06 -28.76 -14.46
C ALA A 499 -18.26 -29.17 -13.58
N GLU A 500 -18.65 -30.44 -13.61
CA GLU A 500 -19.73 -31.00 -12.76
C GLU A 500 -19.41 -30.90 -11.26
N HIS A 501 -18.12 -30.92 -10.89
CA HIS A 501 -17.67 -30.78 -9.52
C HIS A 501 -17.37 -29.34 -9.08
N GLY A 502 -17.66 -28.33 -9.92
CA GLY A 502 -17.64 -26.92 -9.52
C GLY A 502 -16.41 -26.10 -9.97
N ASN A 503 -15.52 -26.64 -10.80
CA ASN A 503 -14.35 -25.90 -11.27
C ASN A 503 -14.72 -24.87 -12.36
N SER A 504 -14.52 -23.58 -12.10
CA SER A 504 -14.94 -22.49 -13.00
C SER A 504 -14.21 -22.48 -14.35
N GLU A 505 -12.91 -22.78 -14.37
CA GLU A 505 -12.12 -22.92 -15.61
C GLU A 505 -12.59 -24.13 -16.43
N ALA A 506 -12.88 -25.27 -15.78
CA ALA A 506 -13.44 -26.43 -16.45
C ALA A 506 -14.80 -26.12 -17.09
N MET A 507 -15.67 -25.38 -16.40
CA MET A 507 -16.95 -24.92 -16.95
C MET A 507 -16.75 -24.03 -18.18
N TRP A 508 -15.77 -23.13 -18.15
CA TRP A 508 -15.40 -22.28 -19.29
C TRP A 508 -14.90 -23.11 -20.48
N GLN A 509 -13.95 -24.02 -20.26
CA GLN A 509 -13.40 -24.89 -21.30
C GLN A 509 -14.46 -25.83 -21.89
N LEU A 510 -15.32 -26.41 -21.06
CA LEU A 510 -16.44 -27.24 -21.50
C LEU A 510 -17.41 -26.44 -22.37
N GLY A 511 -17.76 -25.23 -21.93
CA GLY A 511 -18.63 -24.34 -22.69
C GLY A 511 -18.07 -23.99 -24.07
N LYS A 512 -16.76 -23.71 -24.15
CA LYS A 512 -16.07 -23.50 -25.43
C LYS A 512 -16.11 -24.73 -26.33
N LEU A 513 -15.83 -25.92 -25.79
CA LEU A 513 -15.85 -27.17 -26.56
C LEU A 513 -17.23 -27.40 -27.20
N LEU A 514 -18.30 -27.25 -26.41
CA LEU A 514 -19.66 -27.46 -26.87
C LEU A 514 -20.12 -26.42 -27.91
N LEU A 515 -19.65 -25.17 -27.79
CA LEU A 515 -19.99 -24.10 -28.74
C LEU A 515 -19.20 -24.15 -30.05
N LEU A 516 -17.91 -24.50 -29.97
CA LEU A 516 -16.99 -24.46 -31.10
C LEU A 516 -16.97 -25.77 -31.89
N ASP A 517 -17.52 -26.86 -31.35
CA ASP A 517 -17.67 -28.10 -32.12
C ASP A 517 -18.70 -27.92 -33.26
N THR A 518 -18.20 -28.11 -34.48
CA THR A 518 -18.96 -28.09 -35.73
C THR A 518 -20.09 -29.11 -35.77
N ARG A 519 -20.02 -30.18 -34.96
CA ARG A 519 -21.02 -31.25 -34.89
C ARG A 519 -22.11 -31.02 -33.84
N SER A 520 -21.99 -29.97 -33.01
CA SER A 520 -22.96 -29.66 -31.97
C SER A 520 -24.29 -29.19 -32.54
N ASP A 521 -25.38 -29.84 -32.11
CA ASP A 521 -26.74 -29.40 -32.40
C ASP A 521 -27.12 -28.14 -31.60
N SER A 522 -28.28 -27.53 -31.93
CA SER A 522 -28.74 -26.31 -31.27
C SER A 522 -28.90 -26.46 -29.75
N ARG A 523 -29.21 -27.68 -29.28
CA ARG A 523 -29.39 -27.98 -27.86
C ARG A 523 -28.06 -28.04 -27.12
N THR A 524 -27.05 -28.65 -27.74
CA THR A 524 -25.68 -28.76 -27.21
C THR A 524 -25.00 -27.40 -27.14
N LYS A 525 -25.23 -26.54 -28.15
CA LYS A 525 -24.73 -25.16 -28.13
C LYS A 525 -25.33 -24.36 -26.98
N LYS A 526 -26.64 -24.48 -26.75
CA LYS A 526 -27.32 -23.85 -25.60
C LYS A 526 -26.76 -24.33 -24.26
N LEU A 527 -26.46 -25.63 -24.15
CA LEU A 527 -25.78 -26.17 -22.97
C LEU A 527 -24.36 -25.57 -22.79
N GLY A 528 -23.65 -25.32 -23.89
CA GLY A 528 -22.37 -24.61 -23.87
C GLY A 528 -22.48 -23.17 -23.35
N GLU A 529 -23.50 -22.43 -23.78
CA GLU A 529 -23.82 -21.09 -23.25
C GLU A 529 -24.11 -21.13 -21.75
N GLU A 530 -24.88 -22.12 -21.29
CA GLU A 530 -25.20 -22.32 -19.87
C GLU A 530 -23.94 -22.58 -19.03
N TRP A 531 -22.99 -23.37 -19.53
CA TRP A 531 -21.71 -23.61 -18.83
C TRP A 531 -20.83 -22.36 -18.76
N ILE A 532 -20.76 -21.57 -19.82
CA ILE A 532 -20.07 -20.27 -19.80
C ILE A 532 -20.73 -19.32 -18.79
N ALA A 533 -22.06 -19.26 -18.77
CA ALA A 533 -22.80 -18.44 -17.84
C ALA A 533 -22.61 -18.89 -16.37
N LYS A 534 -22.53 -20.21 -16.11
CA LYS A 534 -22.18 -20.75 -14.78
C LYS A 534 -20.75 -20.39 -14.38
N SER A 535 -19.79 -20.49 -15.29
CA SER A 535 -18.39 -20.09 -15.07
C SER A 535 -18.28 -18.60 -14.75
N ALA A 536 -19.00 -17.75 -15.49
CA ALA A 536 -19.08 -16.31 -15.24
C ALA A 536 -19.73 -15.98 -13.89
N GLY A 537 -20.71 -16.77 -13.46
CA GLY A 537 -21.31 -16.67 -12.11
C GLY A 537 -20.35 -17.01 -10.97
N LEU A 538 -19.20 -17.65 -11.27
CA LEU A 538 -18.09 -17.90 -10.36
C LEU A 538 -16.90 -16.95 -10.63
N GLU A 539 -17.17 -15.78 -11.22
CA GLU A 539 -16.21 -14.70 -11.48
C GLU A 539 -15.04 -15.05 -12.43
N HIS A 540 -15.20 -16.05 -13.29
CA HIS A 540 -14.16 -16.36 -14.27
C HIS A 540 -13.99 -15.22 -15.30
N PRO A 541 -12.79 -14.62 -15.45
CA PRO A 541 -12.60 -13.37 -16.20
C PRO A 541 -12.96 -13.50 -17.70
N ASP A 542 -12.49 -14.57 -18.37
CA ASP A 542 -12.80 -14.78 -19.79
C ASP A 542 -14.28 -15.10 -20.03
N ALA A 543 -14.92 -15.83 -19.12
CA ALA A 543 -16.34 -16.14 -19.20
C ALA A 543 -17.18 -14.87 -19.00
N LEU A 544 -16.82 -14.00 -18.04
CA LEU A 544 -17.45 -12.69 -17.84
C LEU A 544 -17.31 -11.80 -19.09
N ALA A 545 -16.12 -11.73 -19.67
CA ALA A 545 -15.88 -10.97 -20.90
C ALA A 545 -16.73 -11.51 -22.06
N THR A 546 -16.87 -12.84 -22.15
CA THR A 546 -17.66 -13.52 -23.19
C THR A 546 -19.16 -13.30 -22.98
N CYS A 547 -19.66 -13.45 -21.75
CA CYS A 547 -21.04 -13.13 -21.40
C CYS A 547 -21.38 -11.68 -21.74
N LYS A 548 -20.49 -10.72 -21.42
CA LYS A 548 -20.66 -9.31 -21.76
C LYS A 548 -20.68 -9.07 -23.28
N ARG A 549 -19.79 -9.75 -24.01
CA ARG A 549 -19.67 -9.62 -25.48
C ARG A 549 -20.88 -10.16 -26.24
N TYR A 550 -21.47 -11.25 -25.76
CA TYR A 550 -22.56 -11.95 -26.46
C TYR A 550 -23.92 -11.82 -25.75
N GLY A 551 -24.02 -11.05 -24.67
CA GLY A 551 -25.29 -10.74 -23.99
C GLY A 551 -25.83 -11.84 -23.08
N PHE A 552 -25.00 -12.79 -22.64
CA PHE A 552 -25.41 -13.82 -21.69
C PHE A 552 -25.49 -13.25 -20.27
N LYS A 553 -26.49 -13.68 -19.49
CA LYS A 553 -26.55 -13.34 -18.05
C LYS A 553 -25.75 -14.38 -17.26
N PRO A 554 -24.79 -13.99 -16.40
CA PRO A 554 -24.14 -14.92 -15.48
C PRO A 554 -25.16 -15.67 -14.63
N ILE A 555 -25.00 -16.99 -14.52
CA ILE A 555 -25.88 -17.85 -13.74
C ILE A 555 -25.20 -18.14 -12.40
N LEU A 556 -25.70 -17.54 -11.33
CA LEU A 556 -25.34 -17.91 -9.96
C LEU A 556 -26.00 -19.26 -9.64
N ASN A 557 -25.20 -20.33 -9.69
CA ASN A 557 -25.68 -21.66 -9.36
C ASN A 557 -25.78 -21.80 -7.82
N GLN A 558 -27.00 -21.67 -7.28
CA GLN A 558 -27.27 -21.66 -5.83
C GLN A 558 -26.75 -22.91 -5.07
N GLN A 559 -26.50 -24.02 -5.76
CA GLN A 559 -25.88 -25.23 -5.17
C GLN A 559 -24.35 -25.14 -4.99
N PHE A 560 -23.64 -24.30 -5.75
CA PHE A 560 -22.17 -24.15 -5.69
C PHE A 560 -21.74 -22.83 -5.03
N SER A 561 -22.60 -21.80 -5.08
CA SER A 561 -22.31 -20.47 -4.52
C SER A 561 -22.37 -20.39 -3.00
N ARG A 562 -22.84 -21.43 -2.29
CA ARG A 562 -22.83 -21.46 -0.82
C ARG A 562 -21.49 -21.84 -0.19
N SER A 563 -20.55 -22.45 -0.93
CA SER A 563 -19.25 -22.85 -0.37
C SER A 563 -18.09 -21.93 -0.79
N VAL A 564 -17.98 -21.57 -2.08
CA VAL A 564 -16.83 -20.80 -2.58
C VAL A 564 -16.86 -19.33 -2.15
N ILE A 565 -18.05 -18.71 -2.10
CA ILE A 565 -18.20 -17.33 -1.62
C ILE A 565 -18.13 -17.30 -0.08
N ALA A 566 -18.58 -18.36 0.60
CA ALA A 566 -18.55 -18.44 2.06
C ALA A 566 -17.13 -18.63 2.62
N GLU A 567 -16.23 -19.35 1.93
CA GLU A 567 -14.85 -19.56 2.41
C GLU A 567 -13.96 -18.31 2.23
N ASP A 568 -14.03 -17.62 1.09
CA ASP A 568 -13.26 -16.37 0.89
C ASP A 568 -13.85 -15.21 1.73
N SER A 569 -15.18 -15.16 1.92
CA SER A 569 -15.80 -14.19 2.83
C SER A 569 -15.55 -14.53 4.30
N SER A 570 -15.51 -15.81 4.69
CA SER A 570 -15.22 -16.24 6.06
C SER A 570 -13.76 -15.98 6.43
N LEU A 571 -12.82 -16.28 5.51
CA LEU A 571 -11.40 -15.99 5.71
C LEU A 571 -11.14 -14.48 5.77
N LYS A 572 -11.73 -13.70 4.85
CA LYS A 572 -11.64 -12.23 4.88
C LYS A 572 -12.33 -11.64 6.11
N SER A 573 -13.43 -12.23 6.56
CA SER A 573 -14.10 -11.85 7.82
C SER A 573 -13.22 -12.14 9.03
N ALA A 574 -12.63 -13.32 9.13
CA ALA A 574 -11.74 -13.69 10.23
C ALA A 574 -10.51 -12.79 10.25
N GLN A 575 -9.90 -12.55 9.09
CA GLN A 575 -8.79 -11.61 8.93
C GLN A 575 -9.19 -10.18 9.31
N CYS A 576 -10.37 -9.72 8.90
CA CYS A 576 -10.91 -8.43 9.26
C CYS A 576 -11.05 -8.31 10.79
N VAL A 577 -11.64 -9.30 11.45
CA VAL A 577 -11.82 -9.32 12.90
C VAL A 577 -10.47 -9.27 13.63
N GLU A 578 -9.48 -10.04 13.20
CA GLU A 578 -8.14 -10.04 13.80
C GLU A 578 -7.39 -8.72 13.57
N LEU A 579 -7.48 -8.14 12.37
CA LEU A 579 -6.89 -6.84 12.07
C LEU A 579 -7.54 -5.71 12.86
N LEU A 580 -8.87 -5.74 13.01
CA LEU A 580 -9.59 -4.79 13.86
C LEU A 580 -9.09 -4.89 15.31
N LYS A 581 -8.91 -6.12 15.85
CA LYS A 581 -8.35 -6.39 17.20
C LYS A 581 -6.88 -6.00 17.37
N GLY A 582 -6.15 -5.76 16.27
CA GLY A 582 -4.74 -5.40 16.29
C GLY A 582 -4.42 -4.17 17.15
N ILE A 583 -3.21 -4.14 17.72
CA ILE A 583 -2.74 -3.04 18.59
C ILE A 583 -2.26 -1.84 17.74
N ARG A 584 -1.68 -2.10 16.56
CA ARG A 584 -1.10 -1.07 15.71
C ARG A 584 -2.19 -0.38 14.90
N GLU A 585 -2.12 0.95 14.80
CA GLU A 585 -3.05 1.76 14.01
C GLU A 585 -3.09 1.35 12.54
N PHE A 586 -1.97 0.90 11.96
CA PHE A 586 -1.92 0.37 10.60
C PHE A 586 -2.84 -0.86 10.41
N ASP A 587 -2.77 -1.82 11.35
CA ASP A 587 -3.58 -3.04 11.29
C ASP A 587 -5.07 -2.68 11.44
N GLN A 588 -5.38 -1.75 12.35
CA GLN A 588 -6.74 -1.24 12.58
C GLN A 588 -7.32 -0.57 11.33
N LYS A 589 -6.55 0.31 10.67
CA LYS A 589 -6.95 0.98 9.41
C LYS A 589 -7.22 -0.03 8.30
N LYS A 590 -6.34 -1.03 8.15
CA LYS A 590 -6.53 -2.11 7.18
C LYS A 590 -7.74 -2.99 7.50
N GLY A 591 -7.99 -3.24 8.79
CA GLY A 591 -9.19 -3.92 9.28
C GLY A 591 -10.46 -3.15 8.96
N ILE A 592 -10.46 -1.82 9.13
CA ILE A 592 -11.60 -0.95 8.78
C ILE A 592 -11.84 -0.94 7.26
N GLU A 593 -10.80 -0.87 6.45
CA GLU A 593 -10.90 -0.94 4.99
C GLU A 593 -11.54 -2.27 4.54
N LEU A 594 -11.09 -3.38 5.11
CA LEU A 594 -11.69 -4.69 4.87
C LEU A 594 -13.15 -4.76 5.35
N ALA A 595 -13.46 -4.22 6.53
CA ALA A 595 -14.83 -4.15 7.03
C ALA A 595 -15.73 -3.34 6.10
N ASN A 596 -15.23 -2.24 5.54
CA ASN A 596 -15.96 -1.40 4.59
C ASN A 596 -16.25 -2.14 3.28
N ASN A 597 -15.29 -2.92 2.79
CA ASN A 597 -15.48 -3.76 1.61
C ASN A 597 -16.47 -4.90 1.88
N LEU A 598 -16.41 -5.51 3.06
CA LEU A 598 -17.32 -6.58 3.47
C LEU A 598 -18.74 -6.08 3.74
N ALA A 599 -18.91 -4.84 4.23
CA ALA A 599 -20.22 -4.22 4.48
C ALA A 599 -21.09 -4.16 3.22
N VAL A 600 -20.48 -4.04 2.04
CA VAL A 600 -21.18 -4.02 0.75
C VAL A 600 -21.69 -5.41 0.35
N ILE A 601 -21.01 -6.47 0.79
CA ILE A 601 -21.22 -7.86 0.32
C ILE A 601 -22.05 -8.67 1.31
N HIS A 602 -21.80 -8.50 2.62
CA HIS A 602 -22.39 -9.28 3.70
C HIS A 602 -22.85 -8.34 4.83
N GLY A 603 -24.05 -7.78 4.68
CA GLY A 603 -24.58 -6.74 5.58
C GLY A 603 -24.85 -7.16 7.04
N ASP A 604 -24.68 -8.43 7.41
CA ASP A 604 -24.90 -8.88 8.78
C ASP A 604 -23.83 -9.88 9.24
N ASN A 605 -22.71 -9.34 9.75
CA ASN A 605 -21.65 -10.14 10.35
C ASN A 605 -21.42 -9.73 11.80
N LYS A 606 -22.06 -10.46 12.72
CA LYS A 606 -22.04 -10.18 14.16
C LYS A 606 -20.62 -10.07 14.74
N GLN A 607 -19.69 -10.92 14.31
CA GLN A 607 -18.31 -10.90 14.82
C GLN A 607 -17.58 -9.62 14.41
N MET A 608 -17.76 -9.20 13.16
CA MET A 608 -17.23 -7.92 12.67
C MET A 608 -17.86 -6.74 13.41
N HIS A 609 -19.17 -6.76 13.64
CA HIS A 609 -19.88 -5.71 14.38
C HIS A 609 -19.32 -5.57 15.81
N THR A 610 -19.16 -6.68 16.53
CA THR A 610 -18.52 -6.69 17.86
C THR A 610 -17.08 -6.19 17.82
N ALA A 611 -16.32 -6.56 16.79
CA ALA A 611 -14.94 -6.11 16.63
C ALA A 611 -14.81 -4.61 16.36
N LEU A 612 -15.72 -4.03 15.56
CA LEU A 612 -15.81 -2.60 15.28
C LEU A 612 -16.17 -1.80 16.53
N LEU A 613 -17.17 -2.23 17.30
CA LEU A 613 -17.52 -1.61 18.59
C LEU A 613 -16.38 -1.71 19.60
N GLY A 614 -15.76 -2.89 19.71
CA GLY A 614 -14.61 -3.09 20.58
C GLY A 614 -13.40 -2.25 20.15
N LEU A 615 -13.25 -1.96 18.85
CA LEU A 615 -12.22 -1.04 18.36
C LEU A 615 -12.54 0.40 18.76
N ALA A 616 -13.78 0.83 18.55
CA ALA A 616 -14.24 2.16 18.95
C ALA A 616 -14.03 2.38 20.45
N SER A 617 -14.36 1.43 21.32
CA SER A 617 -14.21 1.59 22.77
C SER A 617 -12.74 1.62 23.23
N ARG A 618 -11.85 0.81 22.63
CA ARG A 618 -10.44 0.73 23.07
C ARG A 618 -9.52 1.78 22.47
N THR A 619 -9.80 2.27 21.26
CA THR A 619 -8.87 3.16 20.56
C THR A 619 -9.00 4.60 21.04
N LYS A 620 -7.86 5.28 21.23
CA LYS A 620 -7.81 6.72 21.56
C LYS A 620 -7.71 7.61 20.31
N SER A 621 -7.56 7.02 19.13
CA SER A 621 -7.43 7.76 17.88
C SER A 621 -8.80 8.23 17.38
N VAL A 622 -8.98 9.55 17.34
CA VAL A 622 -10.22 10.20 16.86
C VAL A 622 -10.48 9.85 15.39
N GLU A 623 -9.42 9.74 14.59
CA GLU A 623 -9.51 9.41 13.16
C GLU A 623 -10.02 7.97 12.96
N ILE A 624 -9.49 7.00 13.71
CA ILE A 624 -9.94 5.61 13.64
C ILE A 624 -11.40 5.51 14.07
N ARG A 625 -11.79 6.16 15.15
CA ARG A 625 -13.18 6.19 15.60
C ARG A 625 -14.12 6.78 14.54
N LYS A 626 -13.73 7.88 13.89
CA LYS A 626 -14.49 8.48 12.79
C LYS A 626 -14.67 7.49 11.63
N GLN A 627 -13.63 6.80 11.23
CA GLN A 627 -13.70 5.80 10.16
C GLN A 627 -14.59 4.60 10.55
N VAL A 628 -14.55 4.16 11.81
CA VAL A 628 -15.47 3.13 12.33
C VAL A 628 -16.92 3.59 12.22
N ALA A 629 -17.22 4.84 12.59
CA ALA A 629 -18.55 5.42 12.48
C ALA A 629 -19.08 5.42 11.03
N GLU A 630 -18.23 5.76 10.06
CA GLU A 630 -18.59 5.72 8.63
C GLU A 630 -18.94 4.30 8.16
N VAL A 631 -18.17 3.29 8.58
CA VAL A 631 -18.45 1.88 8.25
C VAL A 631 -19.75 1.41 8.90
N VAL A 632 -19.96 1.73 10.19
CA VAL A 632 -21.19 1.37 10.92
C VAL A 632 -22.43 1.98 10.29
N LYS A 633 -22.36 3.24 9.86
CA LYS A 633 -23.46 3.89 9.12
C LYS A 633 -23.78 3.19 7.80
N ARG A 634 -22.76 2.74 7.06
CA ARG A 634 -22.94 2.01 5.79
C ARG A 634 -23.57 0.64 5.99
N LEU A 635 -23.29 -0.03 7.09
CA LEU A 635 -23.94 -1.30 7.45
C LEU A 635 -25.45 -1.15 7.66
N ASN A 636 -25.93 0.09 7.91
CA ASN A 636 -27.33 0.43 8.11
C ASN A 636 -28.04 -0.48 9.14
N ASN A 637 -27.30 -0.89 10.17
CA ASN A 637 -27.80 -1.72 11.26
C ASN A 637 -28.13 -0.81 12.46
N ASP A 638 -29.43 -0.66 12.76
CA ASP A 638 -29.91 0.29 13.76
C ASP A 638 -29.41 -0.03 15.19
N GLU A 639 -29.28 -1.31 15.55
CA GLU A 639 -28.74 -1.74 16.85
C GLU A 639 -27.26 -1.37 16.99
N LEU A 640 -26.48 -1.57 15.93
CA LEU A 640 -25.06 -1.24 15.90
C LEU A 640 -24.82 0.27 15.98
N ILE A 641 -25.64 1.05 15.26
CA ILE A 641 -25.60 2.52 15.31
C ILE A 641 -25.96 3.00 16.73
N TRP A 642 -26.96 2.40 17.37
CA TRP A 642 -27.33 2.73 18.75
C TRP A 642 -26.18 2.46 19.73
N GLN A 643 -25.55 1.29 19.65
CA GLN A 643 -24.44 0.92 20.52
C GLN A 643 -23.24 1.84 20.33
N LEU A 644 -22.90 2.18 19.08
CA LEU A 644 -21.80 3.10 18.78
C LEU A 644 -22.10 4.52 19.26
N ALA A 645 -23.33 5.00 19.12
CA ALA A 645 -23.75 6.29 19.66
C ALA A 645 -23.59 6.33 21.20
N GLY A 646 -23.88 5.23 21.89
CA GLY A 646 -23.59 5.06 23.32
C GLY A 646 -22.11 5.24 23.65
N GLU A 647 -21.21 4.60 22.91
CA GLU A 647 -19.75 4.76 23.10
C GLU A 647 -19.27 6.20 22.84
N PHE A 648 -19.85 6.86 21.83
CA PHE A 648 -19.47 8.22 21.44
C PHE A 648 -20.07 9.27 22.39
N SER A 649 -21.17 8.96 23.08
CA SER A 649 -21.78 9.85 24.08
C SER A 649 -20.85 10.20 25.23
N LEU A 650 -19.89 9.32 25.55
CA LEU A 650 -18.88 9.51 26.60
C LEU A 650 -17.59 10.16 26.08
N GLY A 651 -17.52 10.46 24.79
CA GLY A 651 -16.34 10.95 24.09
C GLY A 651 -16.07 12.45 24.23
N LYS A 652 -15.28 12.99 23.30
CA LYS A 652 -15.04 14.44 23.13
C LYS A 652 -16.22 15.12 22.42
N ASP A 653 -16.24 16.45 22.39
CA ASP A 653 -17.31 17.26 21.80
C ASP A 653 -17.72 16.81 20.38
N THR A 654 -16.74 16.53 19.51
CA THR A 654 -16.99 16.06 18.14
C THR A 654 -17.62 14.66 18.08
N GLU A 655 -17.30 13.78 19.03
CA GLU A 655 -17.86 12.44 19.11
C GLU A 655 -19.29 12.50 19.67
N GLN A 656 -19.54 13.35 20.65
CA GLN A 656 -20.88 13.58 21.20
C GLN A 656 -21.82 14.21 20.16
N GLU A 657 -21.35 15.17 19.37
CA GLU A 657 -22.11 15.70 18.22
C GLU A 657 -22.47 14.58 17.24
N GLU A 658 -21.52 13.69 16.94
CA GLU A 658 -21.75 12.57 16.03
C GLU A 658 -22.72 11.53 16.63
N ALA A 659 -22.65 11.26 17.93
CA ALA A 659 -23.63 10.43 18.64
C ALA A 659 -25.04 11.01 18.53
N ILE A 660 -25.19 12.32 18.71
CA ILE A 660 -26.48 13.02 18.55
C ILE A 660 -26.99 12.86 17.11
N ARG A 661 -26.13 12.98 16.09
CA ARG A 661 -26.54 12.76 14.69
C ARG A 661 -27.02 11.33 14.44
N MET A 662 -26.28 10.34 14.95
CA MET A 662 -26.66 8.93 14.83
C MET A 662 -28.03 8.67 15.49
N LEU A 663 -28.23 9.14 16.72
CA LEU A 663 -29.52 9.00 17.43
C LEU A 663 -30.65 9.75 16.72
N SER A 664 -30.35 10.89 16.09
CA SER A 664 -31.31 11.68 15.31
C SER A 664 -31.77 10.94 14.04
N GLU A 665 -30.87 10.23 13.38
CA GLU A 665 -31.20 9.34 12.25
C GLU A 665 -32.07 8.17 12.71
N LEU A 666 -31.75 7.55 13.86
CA LEU A 666 -32.56 6.49 14.45
C LEU A 666 -33.95 6.98 14.88
N TYR A 667 -34.07 8.20 15.40
CA TYR A 667 -35.37 8.80 15.74
C TYR A 667 -36.25 8.94 14.51
N LYS A 668 -35.69 9.41 13.38
CA LYS A 668 -36.40 9.51 12.09
C LYS A 668 -36.85 8.17 11.55
N LYS A 669 -36.14 7.08 11.88
CA LYS A 669 -36.54 5.69 11.57
C LYS A 669 -37.58 5.11 12.54
N GLY A 670 -37.96 5.83 13.59
CA GLY A 670 -38.96 5.39 14.57
C GLY A 670 -38.39 4.51 15.70
N VAL A 671 -37.07 4.49 15.89
CA VAL A 671 -36.44 3.78 17.02
C VAL A 671 -36.80 4.50 18.32
N ARG A 672 -37.40 3.77 19.26
CA ARG A 672 -37.85 4.28 20.56
C ARG A 672 -36.64 4.73 21.41
N ASP A 673 -36.91 5.60 22.37
CA ASP A 673 -35.94 6.09 23.38
C ASP A 673 -34.74 6.92 22.88
N THR A 674 -34.57 7.08 21.57
CA THR A 674 -33.54 7.97 20.96
C THR A 674 -33.60 9.40 21.52
N LYS A 675 -34.81 9.96 21.69
CA LYS A 675 -35.03 11.28 22.30
C LYS A 675 -34.51 11.35 23.75
N LEU A 676 -34.71 10.28 24.53
CA LEU A 676 -34.25 10.21 25.92
C LEU A 676 -32.72 10.15 25.99
N GLU A 677 -32.07 9.40 25.08
CA GLU A 677 -30.61 9.33 25.03
C GLU A 677 -29.97 10.65 24.60
N ILE A 678 -30.53 11.34 23.59
CA ILE A 678 -30.05 12.68 23.22
C ILE A 678 -30.15 13.63 24.42
N ARG A 679 -31.23 13.54 25.21
CA ARG A 679 -31.39 14.35 26.43
C ARG A 679 -30.31 14.04 27.47
N LYS A 680 -29.93 12.79 27.67
CA LYS A 680 -28.82 12.42 28.56
C LYS A 680 -27.50 13.03 28.10
N ILE A 681 -27.21 13.01 26.79
CA ILE A 681 -26.02 13.65 26.22
C ILE A 681 -26.03 15.16 26.45
N VAL A 682 -27.18 15.82 26.24
CA VAL A 682 -27.34 17.26 26.48
C VAL A 682 -27.12 17.62 27.95
N ASN A 683 -27.69 16.85 28.88
CA ASN A 683 -27.50 17.06 30.32
C ASN A 683 -26.03 16.87 30.72
N PHE A 684 -25.40 15.81 30.23
CA PHE A 684 -23.96 15.61 30.43
C PHE A 684 -23.15 16.78 29.85
N ALA A 685 -23.45 17.25 28.64
CA ALA A 685 -22.76 18.39 28.04
C ALA A 685 -22.94 19.68 28.87
N LYS A 686 -24.12 19.89 29.47
CA LYS A 686 -24.40 21.01 30.38
C LYS A 686 -23.54 20.93 31.65
N ASP A 687 -23.48 19.77 32.29
CA ASP A 687 -22.69 19.55 33.52
C ASP A 687 -21.19 19.80 33.31
N TYR A 688 -20.68 19.46 32.12
CA TYR A 688 -19.28 19.65 31.74
C TYR A 688 -19.01 20.93 30.93
N ARG A 689 -19.98 21.86 30.86
CA ARG A 689 -19.88 23.17 30.17
C ARG A 689 -19.52 23.09 28.68
N ARG A 690 -19.92 22.03 27.98
CA ARG A 690 -19.71 21.83 26.53
C ARG A 690 -20.81 22.52 25.72
N LYS A 691 -20.75 23.86 25.66
CA LYS A 691 -21.80 24.71 25.05
C LYS A 691 -22.18 24.29 23.62
N LYS A 692 -21.21 23.86 22.80
CA LYS A 692 -21.44 23.47 21.39
C LYS A 692 -22.28 22.19 21.27
N VAL A 693 -21.95 21.16 22.03
CA VAL A 693 -22.70 19.89 22.08
C VAL A 693 -24.10 20.13 22.65
N GLN A 694 -24.19 20.92 23.72
CA GLN A 694 -25.45 21.29 24.34
C GLN A 694 -26.38 22.01 23.35
N PHE A 695 -25.86 23.00 22.63
CA PHE A 695 -26.58 23.73 21.59
C PHE A 695 -27.09 22.76 20.50
N PHE A 696 -26.20 21.94 19.94
CA PHE A 696 -26.54 21.01 18.86
C PHE A 696 -27.61 19.99 19.28
N GLY A 697 -27.50 19.41 20.49
CA GLY A 697 -28.47 18.46 20.99
C GLY A 697 -29.84 19.08 21.30
N LEU A 698 -29.87 20.30 21.86
CA LEU A 698 -31.12 21.03 22.10
C LEU A 698 -31.80 21.44 20.79
N GLU A 699 -31.04 21.73 19.75
CA GLU A 699 -31.56 22.01 18.40
C GLU A 699 -32.30 20.77 17.83
N GLU A 700 -31.68 19.59 17.91
CA GLU A 700 -32.33 18.34 17.45
C GLU A 700 -33.54 17.96 18.32
N LEU A 701 -33.45 18.07 19.65
CA LEU A 701 -34.61 17.86 20.54
C LEU A 701 -35.76 18.83 20.25
N THR A 702 -35.44 20.08 19.90
CA THR A 702 -36.42 21.06 19.43
C THR A 702 -37.09 20.57 18.15
N LYS A 703 -36.35 20.03 17.17
CA LYS A 703 -36.94 19.42 15.96
C LYS A 703 -37.84 18.22 16.31
N PHE A 704 -37.51 17.44 17.35
CA PHE A 704 -38.26 16.26 17.81
C PHE A 704 -39.42 16.58 18.78
N GLY A 705 -39.86 17.82 18.84
CA GLY A 705 -41.02 18.21 19.64
C GLY A 705 -40.79 18.09 21.14
N ASP A 706 -39.56 18.22 21.62
CA ASP A 706 -39.32 18.37 23.06
C ASP A 706 -39.92 19.69 23.58
N VAL A 707 -40.53 19.63 24.77
CA VAL A 707 -41.27 20.76 25.38
C VAL A 707 -40.30 21.78 25.97
N ASP A 708 -39.20 21.32 26.57
CA ASP A 708 -38.28 22.18 27.34
C ASP A 708 -37.07 22.60 26.50
N ALA A 709 -36.68 21.80 25.51
CA ALA A 709 -35.50 22.07 24.69
C ALA A 709 -35.49 23.46 24.01
N PRO A 710 -36.60 24.00 23.46
CA PRO A 710 -36.58 25.32 22.85
C PRO A 710 -36.33 26.44 23.89
N TYR A 711 -36.83 26.29 25.12
CA TYR A 711 -36.59 27.26 26.18
C TYR A 711 -35.15 27.20 26.70
N GLU A 712 -34.61 25.99 26.88
CA GLU A 712 -33.19 25.81 27.24
C GLU A 712 -32.25 26.35 26.15
N LEU A 713 -32.60 26.18 24.87
CA LEU A 713 -31.84 26.74 23.75
C LEU A 713 -31.93 28.27 23.73
N TYR A 714 -33.11 28.84 24.03
CA TYR A 714 -33.27 30.28 24.22
C TYR A 714 -32.31 30.83 25.29
N LEU A 715 -32.19 30.16 26.44
CA LEU A 715 -31.27 30.59 27.51
C LEU A 715 -29.80 30.62 27.05
N LEU A 716 -29.40 29.72 26.14
CA LEU A 716 -28.04 29.71 25.57
C LEU A 716 -27.80 30.82 24.55
N VAL A 717 -28.81 31.18 23.77
CA VAL A 717 -28.69 32.11 22.63
C VAL A 717 -28.91 33.57 23.05
N ARG A 718 -29.74 33.83 24.06
CA ARG A 718 -30.11 35.20 24.49
C ARG A 718 -28.92 36.05 24.97
N GLU A 719 -27.79 35.43 25.31
CA GLU A 719 -26.56 36.12 25.68
C GLU A 719 -25.82 36.73 24.47
N GLY A 720 -26.22 36.38 23.24
CA GLY A 720 -25.66 36.92 22.00
C GLY A 720 -26.07 38.37 21.75
N ASN A 721 -25.09 39.22 21.43
CA ASN A 721 -25.31 40.64 21.16
C ASN A 721 -25.68 40.95 19.70
N ASP A 722 -25.50 39.99 18.79
CA ASP A 722 -25.81 40.18 17.38
C ASP A 722 -27.32 40.09 17.10
N LYS A 723 -27.74 40.71 16.00
CA LYS A 723 -29.15 40.83 15.61
C LYS A 723 -29.80 39.47 15.33
N ASP A 724 -29.03 38.50 14.82
CA ASP A 724 -29.53 37.19 14.42
C ASP A 724 -29.77 36.30 15.65
N SER A 725 -28.86 36.35 16.63
CA SER A 725 -29.04 35.69 17.93
C SER A 725 -30.28 36.20 18.67
N LYS A 726 -30.54 37.51 18.66
CA LYS A 726 -31.76 38.08 19.27
C LYS A 726 -33.03 37.61 18.57
N GLN A 727 -33.06 37.63 17.24
CA GLN A 727 -34.20 37.12 16.46
C GLN A 727 -34.43 35.62 16.67
N LEU A 728 -33.36 34.82 16.77
CA LEU A 728 -33.44 33.40 17.05
C LEU A 728 -33.97 33.15 18.48
N ALA A 729 -33.49 33.91 19.47
CA ALA A 729 -33.95 33.83 20.85
C ALA A 729 -35.46 34.12 20.97
N ASP A 730 -35.97 35.16 20.32
CA ASP A 730 -37.40 35.49 20.32
C ASP A 730 -38.25 34.37 19.71
N ARG A 731 -37.80 33.79 18.60
CA ARG A 731 -38.48 32.65 17.94
C ARG A 731 -38.52 31.41 18.84
N LEU A 732 -37.42 31.11 19.53
CA LEU A 732 -37.32 29.96 20.42
C LEU A 732 -38.19 30.13 21.66
N LEU A 733 -38.27 31.34 22.23
CA LEU A 733 -39.13 31.65 23.37
C LEU A 733 -40.62 31.49 23.02
N MET A 734 -41.04 32.04 21.87
CA MET A 734 -42.40 31.85 21.34
C MET A 734 -42.71 30.37 21.05
N LEU A 735 -41.75 29.62 20.51
CA LEU A 735 -41.92 28.20 20.23
C LEU A 735 -42.06 27.37 21.51
N ALA A 736 -41.30 27.70 22.56
CA ALA A 736 -41.38 27.05 23.86
C ALA A 736 -42.75 27.28 24.53
N GLU A 737 -43.25 28.51 24.51
CA GLU A 737 -44.58 28.85 25.06
C GLU A 737 -45.69 28.11 24.31
N LYS A 738 -45.63 28.09 22.97
CA LYS A 738 -46.56 27.33 22.12
C LYS A 738 -46.56 25.82 22.43
N ARG A 739 -45.42 25.28 22.89
CA ARG A 739 -45.28 23.87 23.31
C ARG A 739 -45.69 23.61 24.76
N GLY A 740 -46.11 24.63 25.50
CA GLY A 740 -46.60 24.52 26.86
C GLY A 740 -45.53 24.60 27.94
N ASN A 741 -44.33 25.10 27.63
CA ASN A 741 -43.31 25.31 28.67
C ASN A 741 -43.74 26.47 29.60
N LYS A 742 -43.80 26.17 30.91
CA LYS A 742 -44.31 27.11 31.92
C LYS A 742 -43.40 28.31 32.14
N GLU A 743 -42.09 28.13 32.01
CA GLU A 743 -41.09 29.18 32.23
C GLU A 743 -41.06 30.15 31.05
N ALA A 744 -41.18 29.65 29.82
CA ALA A 744 -41.36 30.48 28.64
C ALA A 744 -42.62 31.35 28.71
N LYS A 745 -43.74 30.77 29.16
CA LYS A 745 -44.99 31.50 29.40
C LYS A 745 -44.84 32.58 30.47
N ALA A 746 -44.07 32.32 31.53
CA ALA A 746 -43.78 33.31 32.56
C ALA A 746 -42.84 34.42 32.08
N ALA A 747 -41.97 34.15 31.10
CA ALA A 747 -41.04 35.14 30.55
C ALA A 747 -41.66 36.06 29.48
N LEU A 748 -42.81 35.69 28.90
CA LEU A 748 -43.55 36.47 27.91
C LEU A 748 -44.66 37.35 28.52
N ASN A 749 -45.10 37.03 29.75
CA ASN A 749 -46.01 37.85 30.54
C ASN A 749 -45.23 38.77 31.46
#